data_AF-A0A7C4VZC4-F1
#
_entry.id   AF-A0A7C4VZC4-F1
#
_cell.length_a   1.000
_cell.length_b   1.000
_cell.length_c   1.000
_cell.angle_alpha   90.00
_cell.angle_beta   90.00
_cell.angle_gamma   90.00
#
_symmetry.space_group_name_H-M   'P 1'
#
loop_
_entity.id
_entity.type
_entity.pdbx_description
1 polymer ?
#
loop_
_entity_poly.entity_id
_entity_poly.type
_entity_poly.pdbx_seq_one_letter_code
_entity_poly.pdbx_strand_id
1 'polypeptide(L)'
;MKRQRWRSVGLASALWAAGWAAGGAAATVRDFALEGEIDGENIAFTLRLDLEGLAPGDVLPLVAGEVAYLDGTLPRGLRLARAGAGYAAEVERGGWFARRRSARLSLRFASRPAADGDWRRTRFQIPLASVRRVAVVCDRPDLEVQFAGALDVRRERTPEGRRKVTAYLGGGETFEVGWKPEVRRLEAELIAACDVNTIAVAGSGALRVESLFTVRVIQGRLSRLEFDLPETQVTQVRGANLQEWRCEPRAGADPARLIVTLSRPCEDGYRLQVECESALPRFPAAFTLPVPAPRGMLRTSGFALLGTDSAVKLQVERLAGLTQVDLAGFPAAALDEATPRLRPARAVYAYQFASLPYRLELRAEDIVSACSADTRVTVALTDNELVWTASVELEVKDAPAREIALETDAEAEWTVTAVTGQQVAEADTETRTEGGARVIGVPFKQAVLGSALVQVRMERRLPADAAGFRVPRAAVRGARAERGYLVLAAEKGVRLRPQQSAGLREVHTGSAPMRVDGAQLAYRFKEPAWALTVGVERAAPSIHAEAFHLVSLGEGVMYCSATINYEIDGAPENTLRLRIPAGIENVELTGADLEGWRREGDVCTVRLQSKTLGDYTLLAAYDRQFAYQGAEIEVGAIETLGTDSEVGYIAVASAASVKLKPLELPPSLIAIDRAEIPAGYSAPVTDPILGAYKYVRTPHTARVRVEPYETQPLLEQVADCATLRATLSRDGELVTTARYYVKNASRQFFVVQLPEGARPWAIRALDADGGAQDVLSQESEGQLLIPVRRPRDPSQPIRVEVTYAERASRLGWWSSGLRGLVVRLPRLPEAPATLVNWTLTAPAGFAIGRGSGDLTAAGEVWLSGVGGVWTLWRRLAAATADGWGRKTWGAALREHWRGTREARFTRTVSLSAAGGGPGQRVRILPDWLGSVYSLWGLGLAVAAGAALLAAGGARRPGRRAAGLALLALGLAQSSAGVVLLTGAGAIWLA
;
A
#
# COMPACT_ATOMS: atom_id res chain seq x y z
N MET A 1 -28.88 7.92 80.08
CA MET A 1 -29.49 8.49 81.31
C MET A 1 -29.42 7.45 82.44
N LYS A 2 -29.00 7.88 83.65
CA LYS A 2 -29.09 7.20 84.97
C LYS A 2 -28.30 5.87 85.09
N ARG A 3 -27.20 5.69 85.85
CA ARG A 3 -26.81 6.05 87.25
C ARG A 3 -27.87 5.73 88.30
N GLN A 4 -27.58 4.71 89.13
CA GLN A 4 -27.58 4.67 90.62
C GLN A 4 -27.83 3.22 91.09
N ARG A 5 -26.90 2.59 91.83
CA ARG A 5 -26.67 2.66 93.30
C ARG A 5 -27.86 2.14 94.12
N TRP A 6 -27.56 1.28 95.11
CA TRP A 6 -27.87 1.36 96.57
C TRP A 6 -27.73 -0.07 97.16
N ARG A 7 -26.76 -0.30 98.07
CA ARG A 7 -26.84 -0.26 99.57
C ARG A 7 -27.55 -1.51 100.14
N SER A 8 -26.94 -2.44 100.89
CA SER A 8 -26.19 -2.40 102.17
C SER A 8 -27.04 -2.91 103.33
N VAL A 9 -26.66 -4.03 103.95
CA VAL A 9 -26.77 -4.44 105.39
C VAL A 9 -25.94 -5.75 105.47
N GLY A 10 -25.06 -6.10 106.41
CA GLY A 10 -24.50 -5.59 107.67
C GLY A 10 -23.64 -6.74 108.23
N LEU A 11 -22.33 -6.58 108.39
CA LEU A 11 -21.63 -6.48 109.68
C LEU A 11 -22.09 -7.47 110.77
N ALA A 12 -21.42 -8.62 110.86
CA ALA A 12 -21.07 -9.29 112.12
C ALA A 12 -19.96 -10.32 111.87
N SER A 13 -19.08 -10.52 112.85
CA SER A 13 -18.06 -11.58 112.97
C SER A 13 -16.72 -11.43 112.23
N ALA A 14 -16.06 -10.30 112.40
CA ALA A 14 -14.59 -10.24 112.42
C ALA A 14 -14.16 -10.05 113.88
N LEU A 15 -13.63 -11.11 114.52
CA LEU A 15 -12.79 -11.08 115.75
C LEU A 15 -12.55 -12.48 116.36
N TRP A 16 -12.13 -13.51 115.60
CA TRP A 16 -11.61 -14.77 116.19
C TRP A 16 -10.50 -15.41 115.34
N ALA A 17 -9.69 -14.58 114.66
CA ALA A 17 -8.55 -15.03 113.86
C ALA A 17 -7.27 -14.32 114.33
N ALA A 18 -6.80 -14.67 115.53
CA ALA A 18 -5.46 -14.30 116.02
C ALA A 18 -5.02 -15.35 117.03
N GLY A 19 -4.15 -16.27 116.62
CA GLY A 19 -3.54 -17.21 117.56
C GLY A 19 -2.95 -18.50 117.00
N TRP A 20 -2.57 -18.60 115.72
CA TRP A 20 -1.88 -19.79 115.18
C TRP A 20 -0.74 -19.37 114.26
N ALA A 21 0.33 -18.81 114.83
CA ALA A 21 1.61 -18.66 114.14
C ALA A 21 2.73 -18.45 115.16
N ALA A 22 3.33 -19.54 115.65
CA ALA A 22 4.67 -19.52 116.24
C ALA A 22 5.32 -20.92 116.17
N GLY A 23 6.34 -21.04 115.32
CA GLY A 23 7.54 -21.86 115.56
C GLY A 23 7.52 -23.36 115.23
N GLY A 24 8.25 -23.72 114.16
CA GLY A 24 8.68 -25.10 113.86
C GLY A 24 8.02 -25.68 112.62
N ALA A 25 8.80 -26.14 111.62
CA ALA A 25 8.28 -26.63 110.34
C ALA A 25 7.18 -27.67 110.54
N ALA A 26 5.93 -27.24 110.30
CA ALA A 26 4.70 -27.97 110.55
C ALA A 26 4.69 -29.28 109.75
N ALA A 27 4.21 -30.35 110.38
CA ALA A 27 4.01 -31.64 109.74
C ALA A 27 3.28 -31.49 108.40
N THR A 28 3.78 -32.15 107.36
CA THR A 28 3.22 -32.08 106.02
C THR A 28 2.29 -33.26 105.76
N VAL A 29 1.15 -33.00 105.12
CA VAL A 29 0.23 -34.05 104.64
C VAL A 29 0.70 -34.50 103.26
N ARG A 30 1.23 -35.72 103.16
CA ARG A 30 1.72 -36.31 101.92
C ARG A 30 0.60 -36.92 101.08
N ASP A 31 -0.36 -37.59 101.71
CA ASP A 31 -1.55 -38.14 101.05
C ASP A 31 -2.81 -37.78 101.85
N PHE A 32 -3.89 -37.47 101.13
CA PHE A 32 -5.18 -37.06 101.66
C PHE A 32 -6.30 -37.76 100.89
N ALA A 33 -7.12 -38.52 101.62
CA ALA A 33 -8.36 -39.07 101.10
C ALA A 33 -9.50 -38.84 102.09
N LEU A 34 -10.59 -38.26 101.59
CA LEU A 34 -11.84 -38.10 102.33
C LEU A 34 -12.94 -38.91 101.66
N GLU A 35 -13.43 -39.95 102.32
CA GLU A 35 -14.48 -40.83 101.82
C GLU A 35 -15.76 -40.60 102.63
N GLY A 36 -16.79 -40.04 102.00
CA GLY A 36 -18.13 -39.85 102.56
C GLY A 36 -19.09 -40.97 102.19
N GLU A 37 -19.98 -41.32 103.09
CA GLU A 37 -21.10 -42.23 102.86
C GLU A 37 -22.39 -41.53 103.33
N ILE A 38 -23.29 -41.27 102.39
CA ILE A 38 -24.61 -40.71 102.66
C ILE A 38 -25.52 -41.86 103.10
N ASP A 39 -26.25 -41.64 104.19
CA ASP A 39 -27.30 -42.52 104.68
C ASP A 39 -28.54 -41.69 105.04
N GLY A 40 -29.52 -41.69 104.15
CA GLY A 40 -30.72 -40.85 104.23
C GLY A 40 -30.39 -39.35 104.28
N GLU A 41 -30.68 -38.73 105.42
CA GLU A 41 -30.40 -37.31 105.64
C GLU A 41 -29.03 -37.04 106.26
N ASN A 42 -28.30 -38.08 106.67
CA ASN A 42 -27.01 -37.95 107.35
C ASN A 42 -25.85 -38.32 106.42
N ILE A 43 -24.65 -37.89 106.79
CA ILE A 43 -23.43 -38.25 106.08
C ILE A 43 -22.30 -38.49 107.09
N ALA A 44 -21.59 -39.60 106.89
CA ALA A 44 -20.40 -39.95 107.65
C ALA A 44 -19.18 -39.90 106.74
N PHE A 45 -18.05 -39.46 107.26
CA PHE A 45 -16.79 -39.34 106.54
C PHE A 45 -15.70 -40.16 107.20
N THR A 46 -14.84 -40.75 106.38
CA THR A 46 -13.57 -41.36 106.76
C THR A 46 -12.45 -40.55 106.14
N LEU A 47 -11.70 -39.85 107.00
CA LEU A 47 -10.50 -39.10 106.62
C LEU A 47 -9.27 -39.98 106.83
N ARG A 48 -8.49 -40.19 105.77
CA ARG A 48 -7.19 -40.88 105.82
C ARG A 48 -6.08 -39.90 105.46
N LEU A 49 -5.07 -39.82 106.32
CA LEU A 49 -3.91 -38.96 106.14
C LEU A 49 -2.61 -39.74 106.29
N ASP A 50 -1.68 -39.50 105.36
CA ASP A 50 -0.27 -39.85 105.52
C ASP A 50 0.53 -38.60 105.86
N LEU A 51 1.07 -38.56 107.07
CA LEU A 51 1.78 -37.43 107.64
C LEU A 51 3.28 -37.69 107.63
N GLU A 52 4.07 -36.65 107.37
CA GLU A 52 5.52 -36.69 107.40
C GLU A 52 6.08 -35.51 108.20
N GLY A 53 7.20 -35.74 108.89
CA GLY A 53 7.91 -34.68 109.59
C GLY A 53 7.33 -34.24 110.93
N LEU A 54 6.46 -35.04 111.57
CA LEU A 54 5.81 -34.76 112.87
C LEU A 54 6.85 -34.64 113.99
N ALA A 55 6.93 -33.49 114.65
CA ALA A 55 7.76 -33.25 115.82
C ALA A 55 7.02 -33.51 117.14
N PRO A 56 7.73 -33.86 118.23
CA PRO A 56 7.12 -34.05 119.55
C PRO A 56 6.40 -32.79 120.03
N GLY A 57 5.13 -32.91 120.43
CA GLY A 57 4.30 -31.79 120.84
C GLY A 57 3.56 -31.07 119.71
N ASP A 58 3.73 -31.47 118.44
CA ASP A 58 2.95 -30.93 117.34
C ASP A 58 1.45 -31.23 117.52
N VAL A 59 0.61 -30.24 117.23
CA VAL A 59 -0.85 -30.37 117.20
C VAL A 59 -1.31 -30.16 115.76
N LEU A 60 -1.76 -31.23 115.12
CA LEU A 60 -2.28 -31.20 113.76
C LEU A 60 -3.82 -31.19 113.77
N PRO A 61 -4.49 -30.11 113.34
CA PRO A 61 -5.94 -30.11 113.20
C PRO A 61 -6.37 -31.12 112.14
N LEU A 62 -7.24 -32.07 112.48
CA LEU A 62 -7.74 -33.11 111.56
C LEU A 62 -9.09 -32.76 110.96
N VAL A 63 -9.98 -32.22 111.77
CA VAL A 63 -11.30 -31.75 111.33
C VAL A 63 -11.84 -30.75 112.33
N ALA A 64 -12.45 -29.65 111.87
CA ALA A 64 -13.12 -28.68 112.74
C ALA A 64 -14.46 -28.23 112.16
N GLY A 65 -15.49 -28.11 112.99
CA GLY A 65 -16.85 -27.75 112.57
C GLY A 65 -17.94 -28.49 113.38
N GLU A 66 -19.15 -28.59 112.85
CA GLU A 66 -20.20 -29.39 113.48
C GLU A 66 -20.01 -30.89 113.20
N VAL A 67 -18.97 -31.47 113.80
CA VAL A 67 -18.55 -32.86 113.59
C VAL A 67 -18.57 -33.66 114.89
N ALA A 68 -18.96 -34.93 114.80
CA ALA A 68 -18.97 -35.91 115.89
C ALA A 68 -18.05 -37.08 115.54
N TYR A 69 -17.06 -37.35 116.38
CA TYR A 69 -16.17 -38.51 116.23
C TYR A 69 -16.94 -39.82 116.37
N LEU A 70 -16.65 -40.78 115.49
CA LEU A 70 -17.21 -42.12 115.51
C LEU A 70 -16.15 -43.14 115.92
N ASP A 71 -15.09 -43.27 115.12
CA ASP A 71 -13.97 -44.17 115.37
C ASP A 71 -12.68 -43.62 114.69
N GLY A 72 -11.54 -44.22 114.99
CA GLY A 72 -10.28 -43.81 114.39
C GLY A 72 -9.13 -44.72 114.76
N THR A 73 -8.17 -44.83 113.85
CA THR A 73 -6.92 -45.55 114.07
C THR A 73 -5.79 -44.54 114.07
N LEU A 74 -5.16 -44.34 115.24
CA LEU A 74 -3.97 -43.52 115.40
C LEU A 74 -2.78 -44.42 115.75
N PRO A 75 -1.59 -44.19 115.16
CA PRO A 75 -0.40 -44.96 115.47
C PRO A 75 0.14 -44.61 116.87
N ARG A 76 0.92 -45.52 117.47
CA ARG A 76 1.51 -45.32 118.80
C ARG A 76 2.30 -44.00 118.88
N GLY A 77 1.98 -43.16 119.85
CA GLY A 77 2.59 -41.85 120.06
C GLY A 77 1.81 -40.65 119.49
N LEU A 78 0.67 -40.88 118.84
CA LEU A 78 -0.31 -39.82 118.54
C LEU A 78 -1.55 -40.03 119.41
N ARG A 79 -1.99 -38.98 120.09
CA ARG A 79 -3.27 -38.96 120.80
C ARG A 79 -4.27 -38.07 120.07
N LEU A 80 -5.52 -38.52 119.99
CA LEU A 80 -6.60 -37.67 119.51
C LEU A 80 -6.99 -36.70 120.61
N ALA A 81 -6.80 -35.41 120.38
CA ALA A 81 -7.18 -34.34 121.29
C ALA A 81 -8.38 -33.58 120.71
N ARG A 82 -9.29 -33.15 121.57
CA ARG A 82 -10.37 -32.24 121.18
C ARG A 82 -9.82 -30.82 121.12
N ALA A 83 -9.92 -30.18 119.96
CA ALA A 83 -9.45 -28.82 119.73
C ALA A 83 -10.64 -27.94 119.30
N GLY A 84 -11.21 -27.17 120.24
CA GLY A 84 -12.41 -26.36 120.00
C GLY A 84 -13.61 -27.21 119.55
N ALA A 85 -14.25 -26.80 118.44
CA ALA A 85 -15.32 -27.55 117.78
C ALA A 85 -14.77 -28.63 116.82
N GLY A 86 -13.63 -29.24 117.14
CA GLY A 86 -12.96 -30.17 116.23
C GLY A 86 -12.07 -31.18 116.94
N TYR A 87 -11.40 -31.98 116.12
CA TYR A 87 -10.44 -33.00 116.55
C TYR A 87 -9.08 -32.70 115.92
N ALA A 88 -8.03 -32.80 116.72
CA ALA A 88 -6.65 -32.66 116.32
C ALA A 88 -5.85 -33.90 116.76
N ALA A 89 -4.83 -34.27 116.00
CA ALA A 89 -3.83 -35.24 116.44
C ALA A 89 -2.72 -34.48 117.17
N GLU A 90 -2.48 -34.82 118.42
CA GLU A 90 -1.36 -34.32 119.20
C GLU A 90 -0.28 -35.39 119.30
N VAL A 91 0.95 -35.04 118.98
CA VAL A 91 2.10 -35.93 119.11
C VAL A 91 2.54 -35.94 120.57
N GLU A 92 2.59 -37.11 121.20
CA GLU A 92 3.03 -37.24 122.59
C GLU A 92 4.43 -36.64 122.79
N ARG A 93 4.60 -35.87 123.87
CA ARG A 93 5.90 -35.27 124.22
C ARG A 93 6.88 -36.36 124.63
N GLY A 94 7.73 -36.79 123.70
CA GLY A 94 8.89 -37.63 123.99
C GLY A 94 10.05 -36.82 124.59
N GLY A 95 11.01 -37.51 125.22
CA GLY A 95 12.24 -36.90 125.73
C GLY A 95 13.08 -36.23 124.63
N TRP A 96 14.10 -35.47 125.04
CA TRP A 96 14.87 -34.51 124.22
C TRP A 96 15.54 -35.09 122.95
N PHE A 97 15.55 -36.42 122.78
CA PHE A 97 16.08 -37.16 121.63
C PHE A 97 15.00 -37.65 120.63
N ALA A 98 13.73 -37.25 120.78
CA ALA A 98 12.67 -37.74 119.90
C ALA A 98 12.77 -37.16 118.47
N ARG A 99 13.05 -38.04 117.49
CA ARG A 99 13.13 -37.71 116.06
C ARG A 99 11.76 -37.45 115.44
N ARG A 100 11.74 -36.65 114.35
CA ARG A 100 10.56 -36.47 113.48
C ARG A 100 10.07 -37.82 112.95
N ARG A 101 8.76 -38.02 112.90
CA ARG A 101 8.13 -39.30 112.51
C ARG A 101 7.17 -39.11 111.34
N SER A 102 6.95 -40.19 110.59
CA SER A 102 5.84 -40.29 109.65
C SER A 102 4.74 -41.14 110.28
N ALA A 103 3.48 -40.76 110.06
CA ALA A 103 2.34 -41.42 110.67
C ALA A 103 1.19 -41.52 109.67
N ARG A 104 0.57 -42.70 109.59
CA ARG A 104 -0.70 -42.89 108.89
C ARG A 104 -1.81 -42.91 109.92
N LEU A 105 -2.82 -42.07 109.74
CA LEU A 105 -4.01 -42.06 110.59
C LEU A 105 -5.28 -42.16 109.77
N SER A 106 -6.32 -42.70 110.39
CA SER A 106 -7.68 -42.74 109.86
C SER A 106 -8.63 -42.23 110.93
N LEU A 107 -9.52 -41.30 110.58
CA LEU A 107 -10.51 -40.72 111.46
C LEU A 107 -11.88 -40.81 110.81
N ARG A 108 -12.82 -41.51 111.45
CA ARG A 108 -14.22 -41.55 111.04
C ARG A 108 -15.05 -40.61 111.90
N PHE A 109 -15.84 -39.76 111.27
CA PHE A 109 -16.69 -38.79 111.94
C PHE A 109 -17.99 -38.56 111.16
N ALA A 110 -19.06 -38.21 111.85
CA ALA A 110 -20.28 -37.72 111.23
C ALA A 110 -20.28 -36.18 111.27
N SER A 111 -20.82 -35.54 110.24
CA SER A 111 -21.04 -34.09 110.24
C SER A 111 -22.53 -33.80 110.22
N ARG A 112 -22.98 -32.81 110.99
CA ARG A 112 -24.39 -32.40 110.95
C ARG A 112 -24.69 -31.73 109.61
N PRO A 113 -25.65 -32.22 108.80
CA PRO A 113 -26.13 -31.50 107.65
C PRO A 113 -27.18 -30.46 108.04
N ALA A 114 -27.16 -29.33 107.34
CA ALA A 114 -28.17 -28.29 107.40
C ALA A 114 -29.07 -28.38 106.15
N ALA A 115 -30.35 -28.03 106.33
CA ALA A 115 -31.27 -27.84 105.22
C ALA A 115 -30.97 -26.50 104.51
N ASP A 116 -30.81 -26.53 103.19
CA ASP A 116 -30.64 -25.34 102.33
C ASP A 116 -31.55 -25.49 101.09
N GLY A 117 -32.82 -25.10 101.24
CA GLY A 117 -33.87 -25.42 100.28
C GLY A 117 -34.07 -26.93 100.14
N ASP A 118 -34.07 -27.43 98.90
CA ASP A 118 -34.15 -28.87 98.60
C ASP A 118 -32.82 -29.61 98.86
N TRP A 119 -31.74 -28.89 99.15
CA TRP A 119 -30.42 -29.46 99.40
C TRP A 119 -30.21 -29.75 100.88
N ARG A 120 -29.58 -30.88 101.17
CA ARG A 120 -28.86 -31.12 102.44
C ARG A 120 -27.41 -30.71 102.22
N ARG A 121 -26.87 -29.82 103.05
CA ARG A 121 -25.48 -29.35 102.97
C ARG A 121 -24.75 -29.54 104.27
N THR A 122 -23.51 -29.97 104.22
CA THR A 122 -22.62 -29.96 105.40
C THR A 122 -21.32 -29.27 105.07
N ARG A 123 -20.76 -28.60 106.09
CA ARG A 123 -19.53 -27.82 105.99
C ARG A 123 -18.64 -28.08 107.20
N PHE A 124 -17.36 -28.33 106.95
CA PHE A 124 -16.34 -28.48 108.00
C PHE A 124 -14.97 -28.19 107.40
N GLN A 125 -14.00 -27.89 108.26
CA GLN A 125 -12.62 -27.64 107.89
C GLN A 125 -11.82 -28.94 107.88
N ILE A 126 -10.94 -29.07 106.90
CA ILE A 126 -10.03 -30.21 106.71
C ILE A 126 -8.60 -29.71 106.47
N PRO A 127 -7.57 -30.51 106.75
CA PRO A 127 -6.17 -30.15 106.51
C PRO A 127 -5.90 -29.72 105.07
N LEU A 128 -4.93 -28.82 104.90
CA LEU A 128 -4.37 -28.50 103.59
C LEU A 128 -3.41 -29.62 103.14
N ALA A 129 -3.54 -30.04 101.88
CA ALA A 129 -2.65 -31.00 101.21
C ALA A 129 -2.56 -30.66 99.73
N SER A 130 -1.46 -31.07 99.06
CA SER A 130 -1.22 -30.76 97.64
C SER A 130 -2.27 -31.37 96.70
N VAL A 131 -2.80 -32.56 97.04
CA VAL A 131 -3.89 -33.22 96.33
C VAL A 131 -4.91 -33.65 97.36
N ARG A 132 -6.16 -33.19 97.21
CA ARG A 132 -7.25 -33.52 98.13
C ARG A 132 -8.36 -34.23 97.39
N ARG A 133 -8.28 -35.56 97.37
CA ARG A 133 -9.28 -36.42 96.74
C ARG A 133 -10.44 -36.62 97.70
N VAL A 134 -11.65 -36.36 97.21
CA VAL A 134 -12.90 -36.68 97.91
C VAL A 134 -13.70 -37.69 97.10
N ALA A 135 -14.37 -38.60 97.80
CA ALA A 135 -15.32 -39.52 97.21
C ALA A 135 -16.55 -39.65 98.12
N VAL A 136 -17.75 -39.47 97.58
CA VAL A 136 -19.01 -39.67 98.32
C VAL A 136 -19.80 -40.80 97.68
N VAL A 137 -20.13 -41.82 98.48
CA VAL A 137 -21.01 -42.92 98.11
C VAL A 137 -22.43 -42.58 98.56
N CYS A 138 -23.38 -42.71 97.64
CA CYS A 138 -24.80 -42.46 97.87
C CYS A 138 -25.49 -43.76 98.28
N ASP A 139 -26.40 -43.69 99.26
CA ASP A 139 -27.32 -44.78 99.61
C ASP A 139 -28.33 -45.08 98.48
N ARG A 140 -28.67 -44.06 97.67
CA ARG A 140 -29.60 -44.18 96.54
C ARG A 140 -28.98 -43.71 95.22
N PRO A 141 -29.38 -44.30 94.08
CA PRO A 141 -28.83 -43.93 92.77
C PRO A 141 -29.31 -42.56 92.25
N ASP A 142 -30.45 -42.08 92.76
CA ASP A 142 -31.14 -40.86 92.34
C ASP A 142 -30.74 -39.61 93.13
N LEU A 143 -29.58 -39.61 93.80
CA LEU A 143 -29.07 -38.43 94.49
C LEU A 143 -28.15 -37.59 93.61
N GLU A 144 -28.46 -36.30 93.47
CA GLU A 144 -27.57 -35.30 92.91
C GLU A 144 -26.62 -34.81 94.01
N VAL A 145 -25.31 -35.03 93.84
CA VAL A 145 -24.26 -34.56 94.77
C VAL A 145 -23.43 -33.46 94.12
N GLN A 146 -23.21 -32.38 94.87
CA GLN A 146 -22.43 -31.22 94.47
C GLN A 146 -21.34 -30.92 95.49
N PHE A 147 -20.11 -30.74 95.02
CA PHE A 147 -18.99 -30.25 95.82
C PHE A 147 -18.74 -28.78 95.46
N ALA A 148 -18.71 -27.89 96.45
CA ALA A 148 -18.45 -26.47 96.20
C ALA A 148 -16.97 -26.28 95.80
N GLY A 149 -16.72 -25.70 94.62
CA GLY A 149 -15.36 -25.36 94.17
C GLY A 149 -14.46 -26.55 93.81
N ALA A 150 -15.02 -27.73 93.55
CA ALA A 150 -14.25 -28.92 93.17
C ALA A 150 -13.95 -28.98 91.66
N LEU A 151 -12.82 -29.60 91.32
CA LEU A 151 -12.36 -29.87 89.96
C LEU A 151 -12.47 -31.38 89.65
N ASP A 152 -12.65 -31.72 88.37
CA ASP A 152 -12.75 -33.11 87.85
C ASP A 152 -13.77 -33.97 88.62
N VAL A 153 -15.03 -33.50 88.68
CA VAL A 153 -16.14 -34.24 89.30
C VAL A 153 -16.55 -35.41 88.40
N ARG A 154 -16.23 -36.64 88.82
CA ARG A 154 -16.61 -37.88 88.14
C ARG A 154 -17.71 -38.61 88.90
N ARG A 155 -18.59 -39.26 88.14
CA ARG A 155 -19.71 -40.05 88.66
C ARG A 155 -19.54 -41.48 88.17
N GLU A 156 -19.31 -42.38 89.11
CA GLU A 156 -19.05 -43.79 88.87
C GLU A 156 -20.07 -44.64 89.63
N ARG A 157 -20.16 -45.93 89.28
CA ARG A 157 -20.89 -46.91 90.09
C ARG A 157 -19.87 -47.75 90.85
N THR A 158 -20.08 -47.96 92.15
CA THR A 158 -19.26 -48.91 92.92
C THR A 158 -19.50 -50.34 92.41
N PRO A 159 -18.60 -51.30 92.72
CA PRO A 159 -18.83 -52.71 92.43
C PRO A 159 -20.15 -53.25 93.01
N GLU A 160 -20.65 -52.67 94.12
CA GLU A 160 -21.96 -53.02 94.69
C GLU A 160 -23.14 -52.25 94.07
N GLY A 161 -22.92 -51.51 92.97
CA GLY A 161 -23.96 -50.81 92.22
C GLY A 161 -24.41 -49.46 92.79
N ARG A 162 -23.81 -48.99 93.90
CA ARG A 162 -24.12 -47.67 94.49
C ARG A 162 -23.46 -46.53 93.70
N ARG A 163 -24.09 -45.35 93.66
CA ARG A 163 -23.52 -44.17 92.98
C ARG A 163 -22.36 -43.62 93.82
N LYS A 164 -21.19 -43.45 93.20
CA LYS A 164 -20.00 -42.84 93.81
C LYS A 164 -19.63 -41.58 93.04
N VAL A 165 -19.55 -40.45 93.72
CA VAL A 165 -19.13 -39.18 93.13
C VAL A 165 -17.74 -38.83 93.67
N THR A 166 -16.75 -38.75 92.79
CA THR A 166 -15.36 -38.42 93.15
C THR A 166 -14.97 -37.05 92.60
N ALA A 167 -14.19 -36.29 93.34
CA ALA A 167 -13.68 -35.00 92.89
C ALA A 167 -12.33 -34.66 93.55
N TYR A 168 -11.66 -33.64 93.03
CA TYR A 168 -10.49 -33.03 93.65
C TYR A 168 -10.83 -31.62 94.17
N LEU A 169 -10.47 -31.31 95.41
CA LEU A 169 -10.77 -30.03 96.05
C LEU A 169 -9.69 -28.98 95.75
N GLY A 170 -10.07 -27.77 95.34
CA GLY A 170 -9.17 -26.62 95.20
C GLY A 170 -8.69 -26.08 96.56
N GLY A 171 -7.66 -25.22 96.64
CA GLY A 171 -6.83 -24.92 97.82
C GLY A 171 -7.44 -24.27 99.10
N GLY A 172 -8.77 -24.30 99.33
CA GLY A 172 -9.39 -23.74 100.55
C GLY A 172 -9.47 -24.73 101.73
N GLU A 173 -9.45 -24.27 102.98
CA GLU A 173 -9.51 -25.14 104.18
C GLU A 173 -10.92 -25.71 104.47
N THR A 174 -11.96 -25.07 103.93
CA THR A 174 -13.35 -25.48 104.13
C THR A 174 -13.78 -26.48 103.06
N PHE A 175 -14.29 -27.63 103.49
CA PHE A 175 -15.00 -28.58 102.65
C PHE A 175 -16.50 -28.37 102.78
N GLU A 176 -17.18 -28.29 101.64
CA GLU A 176 -18.65 -28.23 101.56
C GLU A 176 -19.15 -29.24 100.53
N VAL A 177 -20.11 -30.06 100.94
CA VAL A 177 -20.86 -30.96 100.06
C VAL A 177 -22.36 -30.78 100.26
N GLY A 178 -23.08 -30.74 99.15
CA GLY A 178 -24.53 -30.75 99.11
C GLY A 178 -25.08 -31.97 98.38
N TRP A 179 -26.20 -32.51 98.84
CA TRP A 179 -26.96 -33.52 98.09
C TRP A 179 -28.46 -33.28 98.15
N LYS A 180 -29.18 -33.68 97.08
CA LYS A 180 -30.65 -33.69 97.01
C LYS A 180 -31.17 -34.82 96.12
N PRO A 181 -32.45 -35.19 96.21
CA PRO A 181 -33.09 -36.04 95.21
C PRO A 181 -33.06 -35.39 93.82
N GLU A 182 -32.60 -36.15 92.83
CA GLU A 182 -32.53 -35.75 91.42
C GLU A 182 -33.92 -35.87 90.79
N VAL A 183 -34.62 -34.74 90.63
CA VAL A 183 -35.92 -34.71 89.95
C VAL A 183 -35.70 -34.84 88.45
N ARG A 184 -35.84 -36.06 87.90
CA ARG A 184 -35.96 -36.26 86.46
C ARG A 184 -37.27 -35.65 85.96
N ARG A 185 -37.20 -34.47 85.36
CA ARG A 185 -38.25 -34.03 84.44
C ARG A 185 -38.23 -34.98 83.25
N LEU A 186 -39.34 -35.67 83.02
CA LEU A 186 -39.60 -36.35 81.75
C LEU A 186 -39.56 -35.28 80.66
N GLU A 187 -38.50 -35.27 79.86
CA GLU A 187 -38.48 -34.48 78.62
C GLU A 187 -39.57 -35.06 77.71
N ALA A 188 -40.45 -34.18 77.22
CA ALA A 188 -41.44 -34.59 76.23
C ALA A 188 -40.72 -35.10 74.98
N GLU A 189 -41.22 -36.18 74.39
CA GLU A 189 -40.76 -36.69 73.11
C GLU A 189 -40.81 -35.56 72.06
N LEU A 190 -39.74 -35.43 71.25
CA LEU A 190 -39.64 -34.38 70.25
C LEU A 190 -40.67 -34.61 69.14
N ILE A 191 -41.58 -33.66 68.97
CA ILE A 191 -42.51 -33.61 67.84
C ILE A 191 -42.13 -32.41 66.98
N ALA A 192 -41.70 -32.66 65.75
CA ALA A 192 -41.30 -31.62 64.81
C ALA A 192 -41.82 -31.90 63.39
N ALA A 193 -42.05 -30.83 62.62
CA ALA A 193 -42.33 -30.90 61.19
C ALA A 193 -41.17 -30.28 60.41
N CYS A 194 -40.91 -30.76 59.19
CA CYS A 194 -39.81 -30.30 58.37
C CYS A 194 -40.28 -29.93 56.96
N ASP A 195 -40.06 -28.67 56.57
CA ASP A 195 -40.21 -28.21 55.19
C ASP A 195 -38.85 -28.23 54.48
N VAL A 196 -38.78 -28.87 53.32
CA VAL A 196 -37.53 -29.17 52.61
C VAL A 196 -37.52 -28.49 51.25
N ASN A 197 -36.43 -27.79 50.93
CA ASN A 197 -36.22 -27.18 49.63
C ASN A 197 -34.92 -27.70 49.01
N THR A 198 -35.05 -28.57 48.03
CA THR A 198 -33.93 -29.26 47.37
C THR A 198 -33.66 -28.65 46.00
N ILE A 199 -32.39 -28.41 45.68
CA ILE A 199 -31.93 -28.00 44.35
C ILE A 199 -30.87 -29.01 43.88
N ALA A 200 -31.05 -29.56 42.69
CA ALA A 200 -30.15 -30.52 42.08
C ALA A 200 -29.65 -30.00 40.72
N VAL A 201 -28.34 -30.00 40.51
CA VAL A 201 -27.69 -29.56 39.28
C VAL A 201 -26.83 -30.69 38.74
N ALA A 202 -27.19 -31.19 37.56
CA ALA A 202 -26.42 -32.22 36.85
C ALA A 202 -25.36 -31.55 35.95
N GLY A 203 -24.10 -31.92 36.16
CA GLY A 203 -22.95 -31.53 35.34
C GLY A 203 -22.45 -32.67 34.45
N SER A 204 -21.35 -32.45 33.72
CA SER A 204 -20.62 -33.50 33.00
C SER A 204 -19.87 -34.40 33.99
N GLY A 205 -20.53 -35.45 34.48
CA GLY A 205 -19.93 -36.48 35.34
C GLY A 205 -20.18 -36.34 36.85
N ALA A 206 -20.87 -35.30 37.32
CA ALA A 206 -21.24 -35.15 38.73
C ALA A 206 -22.64 -34.53 38.88
N LEU A 207 -23.34 -34.92 39.94
CA LEU A 207 -24.62 -34.39 40.35
C LEU A 207 -24.46 -33.75 41.73
N ARG A 208 -24.68 -32.43 41.80
CA ARG A 208 -24.67 -31.66 43.04
C ARG A 208 -26.09 -31.48 43.53
N VAL A 209 -26.33 -31.83 44.80
CA VAL A 209 -27.64 -31.71 45.44
C VAL A 209 -27.50 -30.89 46.71
N GLU A 210 -28.29 -29.83 46.81
CA GLU A 210 -28.32 -28.90 47.91
C GLU A 210 -29.72 -28.88 48.53
N SER A 211 -29.86 -29.33 49.78
CA SER A 211 -31.15 -29.39 50.48
C SER A 211 -31.16 -28.46 51.70
N LEU A 212 -32.16 -27.59 51.76
CA LEU A 212 -32.43 -26.71 52.90
C LEU A 212 -33.62 -27.27 53.70
N PHE A 213 -33.35 -27.72 54.91
CA PHE A 213 -34.32 -28.26 55.86
C PHE A 213 -34.73 -27.16 56.84
N THR A 214 -36.01 -26.80 56.85
CA THR A 214 -36.61 -25.89 57.81
C THR A 214 -37.47 -26.68 58.79
N VAL A 215 -36.92 -26.96 59.97
CA VAL A 215 -37.57 -27.71 61.03
C VAL A 215 -38.34 -26.75 61.92
N ARG A 216 -39.60 -27.08 62.21
CA ARG A 216 -40.46 -26.41 63.19
C ARG A 216 -40.73 -27.38 64.33
N VAL A 217 -40.28 -27.03 65.53
CA VAL A 217 -40.48 -27.81 66.74
C VAL A 217 -41.87 -27.46 67.29
N ILE A 218 -42.71 -28.48 67.47
CA ILE A 218 -44.08 -28.34 67.98
C ILE A 218 -44.08 -28.62 69.48
N GLN A 219 -43.31 -29.63 69.91
CA GLN A 219 -43.16 -30.04 71.29
C GLN A 219 -41.78 -30.67 71.51
N GLY A 220 -41.21 -30.51 72.70
CA GLY A 220 -39.89 -31.03 73.05
C GLY A 220 -38.75 -30.08 72.67
N ARG A 221 -37.52 -30.59 72.66
CA ARG A 221 -36.30 -29.82 72.37
C ARG A 221 -35.50 -30.51 71.29
N LEU A 222 -35.20 -29.80 70.21
CA LEU A 222 -34.33 -30.31 69.15
C LEU A 222 -32.87 -30.13 69.54
N SER A 223 -32.18 -31.22 69.89
CA SER A 223 -30.73 -31.22 70.18
C SER A 223 -29.92 -32.00 69.13
N ARG A 224 -30.57 -32.88 68.38
CA ARG A 224 -29.96 -33.77 67.37
C ARG A 224 -30.90 -33.97 66.19
N LEU A 225 -30.35 -33.92 64.98
CA LEU A 225 -31.02 -34.25 63.72
C LEU A 225 -30.34 -35.47 63.09
N GLU A 226 -31.13 -36.38 62.55
CA GLU A 226 -30.65 -37.55 61.82
C GLU A 226 -31.27 -37.59 60.43
N PHE A 227 -30.45 -37.91 59.42
CA PHE A 227 -30.91 -38.06 58.05
C PHE A 227 -30.47 -39.41 57.49
N ASP A 228 -31.37 -40.07 56.77
CA ASP A 228 -31.03 -41.16 55.88
C ASP A 228 -30.37 -40.59 54.63
N LEU A 229 -29.13 -40.99 54.40
CA LEU A 229 -28.36 -40.61 53.23
C LEU A 229 -28.45 -41.70 52.14
N PRO A 230 -28.77 -41.33 50.90
CA PRO A 230 -28.58 -42.20 49.74
C PRO A 230 -27.07 -42.39 49.43
N GLU A 231 -26.74 -43.10 48.34
CA GLU A 231 -25.36 -43.26 47.86
C GLU A 231 -24.80 -41.91 47.33
N THR A 232 -24.46 -41.03 48.26
CA THR A 232 -23.94 -39.68 48.02
C THR A 232 -22.88 -39.33 49.05
N GLN A 233 -21.93 -38.49 48.66
CA GLN A 233 -20.96 -37.90 49.57
C GLN A 233 -21.46 -36.55 50.07
N VAL A 234 -21.60 -36.38 51.38
CA VAL A 234 -21.90 -35.08 51.99
C VAL A 234 -20.63 -34.22 51.92
N THR A 235 -20.71 -33.10 51.21
CA THR A 235 -19.58 -32.16 51.04
C THR A 235 -19.60 -31.06 52.08
N GLN A 236 -20.79 -30.58 52.46
CA GLN A 236 -20.93 -29.49 53.41
C GLN A 236 -22.25 -29.55 54.20
N VAL A 237 -22.19 -29.18 55.49
CA VAL A 237 -23.36 -29.00 56.35
C VAL A 237 -23.26 -27.63 57.02
N ARG A 238 -24.30 -26.78 56.85
CA ARG A 238 -24.36 -25.43 57.43
C ARG A 238 -25.63 -25.25 58.26
N GLY A 239 -25.53 -24.65 59.43
CA GLY A 239 -26.67 -24.34 60.29
C GLY A 239 -26.24 -23.55 61.52
N ALA A 240 -27.16 -22.81 62.13
CA ALA A 240 -26.87 -22.08 63.37
C ALA A 240 -26.55 -23.06 64.52
N ASN A 241 -25.74 -22.66 65.50
CA ASN A 241 -25.43 -23.47 66.70
C ASN A 241 -24.95 -24.91 66.41
N LEU A 242 -24.38 -25.20 65.24
CA LEU A 242 -23.87 -26.52 64.88
C LEU A 242 -22.64 -26.87 65.75
N GLN A 243 -22.71 -27.97 66.50
CA GLN A 243 -21.58 -28.46 67.31
C GLN A 243 -20.71 -29.42 66.52
N GLU A 244 -21.34 -30.48 66.00
CA GLU A 244 -20.69 -31.50 65.20
C GLU A 244 -21.67 -32.05 64.17
N TRP A 245 -21.12 -32.55 63.06
CA TRP A 245 -21.83 -33.43 62.16
C TRP A 245 -20.90 -34.58 61.77
N ARG A 246 -21.47 -35.76 61.57
CA ARG A 246 -20.72 -36.94 61.11
C ARG A 246 -21.60 -37.81 60.23
N CYS A 247 -20.97 -38.46 59.25
CA CYS A 247 -21.61 -39.50 58.46
C CYS A 247 -21.26 -40.86 59.07
N GLU A 248 -22.25 -41.59 59.53
CA GLU A 248 -22.11 -42.99 59.91
C GLU A 248 -22.29 -43.86 58.64
N PRO A 249 -21.29 -44.69 58.29
CA PRO A 249 -21.38 -45.53 57.10
C PRO A 249 -22.49 -46.57 57.25
N ARG A 250 -22.98 -47.03 56.09
CA ARG A 250 -24.00 -48.08 55.96
C ARG A 250 -23.62 -49.32 56.78
N ALA A 251 -24.50 -49.77 57.69
CA ALA A 251 -24.32 -50.98 58.48
C ALA A 251 -25.38 -52.02 58.08
N GLY A 252 -25.00 -52.99 57.23
CA GLY A 252 -25.92 -54.02 56.75
C GLY A 252 -27.04 -53.46 55.86
N ALA A 253 -28.31 -53.65 56.26
CA ALA A 253 -29.48 -53.22 55.51
C ALA A 253 -29.84 -51.73 55.70
N ASP A 254 -29.35 -51.07 56.76
CA ASP A 254 -29.67 -49.68 57.06
C ASP A 254 -28.87 -48.70 56.18
N PRO A 255 -29.49 -47.61 55.66
CA PRO A 255 -28.79 -46.59 54.87
C PRO A 255 -27.69 -45.90 55.69
N ALA A 256 -26.74 -45.27 54.99
CA ALA A 256 -25.78 -44.38 55.65
C ALA A 256 -26.53 -43.24 56.34
N ARG A 257 -26.01 -42.74 57.46
CA ARG A 257 -26.71 -41.72 58.27
C ARG A 257 -25.88 -40.46 58.43
N LEU A 258 -26.49 -39.30 58.22
CA LEU A 258 -25.94 -38.02 58.66
C LEU A 258 -26.49 -37.70 60.05
N ILE A 259 -25.62 -37.57 61.04
CA ILE A 259 -25.98 -37.13 62.38
C ILE A 259 -25.46 -35.72 62.57
N VAL A 260 -26.36 -34.82 62.98
CA VAL A 260 -26.07 -33.41 63.25
C VAL A 260 -26.43 -33.11 64.70
N THR A 261 -25.44 -32.71 65.49
CA THR A 261 -25.61 -32.36 66.91
C THR A 261 -25.53 -30.85 67.09
N LEU A 262 -26.48 -30.28 67.84
CA LEU A 262 -26.55 -28.84 68.12
C LEU A 262 -25.88 -28.52 69.45
N SER A 263 -25.09 -27.45 69.48
CA SER A 263 -24.45 -26.92 70.69
C SER A 263 -25.47 -26.33 71.68
N ARG A 264 -26.65 -25.93 71.18
CA ARG A 264 -27.77 -25.42 71.97
C ARG A 264 -29.07 -26.04 71.45
N PRO A 265 -29.86 -26.71 72.31
CA PRO A 265 -31.18 -27.21 71.91
C PRO A 265 -32.10 -26.08 71.46
N CYS A 266 -32.94 -26.34 70.46
CA CYS A 266 -33.92 -25.38 69.93
C CYS A 266 -35.35 -25.82 70.26
N GLU A 267 -36.19 -24.87 70.68
CA GLU A 267 -37.60 -25.11 71.06
C GLU A 267 -38.61 -24.61 70.00
N ASP A 268 -38.20 -23.71 69.09
CA ASP A 268 -39.11 -23.11 68.09
C ASP A 268 -38.86 -23.64 66.67
N GLY A 269 -37.69 -23.37 66.10
CA GLY A 269 -37.38 -23.76 64.73
C GLY A 269 -35.90 -23.69 64.41
N TYR A 270 -35.51 -24.45 63.40
CA TYR A 270 -34.12 -24.64 63.01
C TYR A 270 -33.98 -24.76 61.49
N ARG A 271 -32.97 -24.12 60.91
CA ARG A 271 -32.64 -24.28 59.49
C ARG A 271 -31.28 -24.94 59.32
N LEU A 272 -31.23 -25.97 58.49
CA LEU A 272 -30.03 -26.71 58.15
C LEU A 272 -29.91 -26.83 56.64
N GLN A 273 -28.74 -26.48 56.10
CA GLN A 273 -28.40 -26.70 54.70
C GLN A 273 -27.42 -27.88 54.61
N VAL A 274 -27.70 -28.81 53.72
CA VAL A 274 -26.86 -29.98 53.45
C VAL A 274 -26.55 -30.03 51.96
N GLU A 275 -25.27 -30.03 51.63
CA GLU A 275 -24.74 -30.17 50.28
C GLU A 275 -24.15 -31.56 50.10
N CYS A 276 -24.54 -32.23 49.02
CA CYS A 276 -24.13 -33.57 48.65
C CYS A 276 -23.67 -33.59 47.19
N GLU A 277 -22.71 -34.46 46.89
CA GLU A 277 -22.28 -34.75 45.52
C GLU A 277 -22.35 -36.26 45.25
N SER A 278 -22.72 -36.62 44.02
CA SER A 278 -22.67 -37.99 43.50
C SER A 278 -22.04 -38.02 42.13
N ALA A 279 -21.26 -39.06 41.84
CA ALA A 279 -20.69 -39.25 40.52
C ALA A 279 -21.78 -39.70 39.54
N LEU A 280 -21.85 -39.06 38.38
CA LEU A 280 -22.70 -39.51 37.28
C LEU A 280 -21.89 -40.42 36.35
N PRO A 281 -22.46 -41.56 35.89
CA PRO A 281 -21.85 -42.41 34.87
C PRO A 281 -21.71 -41.68 33.52
N ARG A 282 -20.87 -42.21 32.61
CA ARG A 282 -20.71 -41.66 31.24
C ARG A 282 -22.05 -41.66 30.51
N PHE A 283 -22.39 -40.53 29.88
CA PHE A 283 -23.63 -40.38 29.14
C PHE A 283 -23.58 -41.12 27.79
N PRO A 284 -24.73 -41.62 27.29
CA PRO A 284 -26.06 -41.56 27.89
C PRO A 284 -26.23 -42.53 29.07
N ALA A 285 -26.85 -42.08 30.17
CA ALA A 285 -27.07 -42.93 31.34
C ALA A 285 -28.32 -42.54 32.15
N ALA A 286 -28.89 -43.53 32.84
CA ALA A 286 -30.00 -43.33 33.76
C ALA A 286 -29.51 -43.32 35.22
N PHE A 287 -30.11 -42.46 36.06
CA PHE A 287 -29.82 -42.35 37.49
C PHE A 287 -31.06 -41.92 38.28
N THR A 288 -31.08 -42.22 39.58
CA THR A 288 -32.13 -41.74 40.50
C THR A 288 -31.62 -40.52 41.26
N LEU A 289 -32.43 -39.46 41.36
CA LEU A 289 -32.07 -38.29 42.15
C LEU A 289 -31.89 -38.70 43.64
N PRO A 290 -30.73 -38.45 44.26
CA PRO A 290 -30.52 -38.79 45.65
C PRO A 290 -31.26 -37.79 46.55
N VAL A 291 -32.00 -38.32 47.54
CA VAL A 291 -32.81 -37.52 48.45
C VAL A 291 -32.42 -37.80 49.91
N PRO A 292 -31.70 -36.88 50.58
CA PRO A 292 -31.47 -36.96 52.02
C PRO A 292 -32.79 -36.79 52.78
N ALA A 293 -33.17 -37.76 53.62
CA ALA A 293 -34.48 -37.79 54.29
C ALA A 293 -34.33 -37.64 55.82
N PRO A 294 -34.95 -36.63 56.46
CA PRO A 294 -34.86 -36.44 57.91
C PRO A 294 -35.70 -37.49 58.65
N ARG A 295 -35.14 -38.03 59.74
CA ARG A 295 -35.81 -38.97 60.65
C ARG A 295 -36.48 -38.25 61.83
N GLY A 296 -37.48 -38.90 62.42
CA GLY A 296 -38.16 -38.40 63.63
C GLY A 296 -39.05 -37.18 63.39
N MET A 297 -39.46 -36.91 62.15
CA MET A 297 -40.35 -35.81 61.79
C MET A 297 -41.79 -36.31 61.66
N LEU A 298 -42.74 -35.62 62.28
CA LEU A 298 -44.17 -35.89 62.16
C LEU A 298 -44.67 -35.70 60.72
N ARG A 299 -44.14 -34.69 60.02
CA ARG A 299 -44.44 -34.40 58.61
C ARG A 299 -43.20 -33.89 57.91
N THR A 300 -43.00 -34.35 56.67
CA THR A 300 -42.03 -33.79 55.72
C THR A 300 -42.78 -33.30 54.48
N SER A 301 -42.54 -32.06 54.05
CA SER A 301 -43.14 -31.51 52.83
C SER A 301 -42.15 -30.59 52.14
N GLY A 302 -42.30 -30.30 50.86
CA GLY A 302 -41.30 -29.47 50.22
C GLY A 302 -41.37 -29.31 48.71
N PHE A 303 -40.31 -28.72 48.18
CA PHE A 303 -40.10 -28.50 46.76
C PHE A 303 -38.74 -29.02 46.33
N ALA A 304 -38.66 -29.52 45.09
CA ALA A 304 -37.43 -29.95 44.45
C ALA A 304 -37.28 -29.23 43.10
N LEU A 305 -36.12 -28.61 42.88
CA LEU A 305 -35.71 -28.02 41.61
C LEU A 305 -34.59 -28.86 41.03
N LEU A 306 -34.74 -29.30 39.80
CA LEU A 306 -33.73 -30.06 39.07
C LEU A 306 -33.38 -29.32 37.80
N GLY A 307 -32.11 -29.30 37.42
CA GLY A 307 -31.72 -28.95 36.05
C GLY A 307 -30.25 -29.15 35.82
N THR A 308 -29.71 -28.46 34.81
CA THR A 308 -28.29 -28.53 34.45
C THR A 308 -27.70 -27.14 34.19
N ASP A 309 -26.41 -27.02 34.41
CA ASP A 309 -25.55 -25.87 34.08
C ASP A 309 -24.60 -26.18 32.91
N SER A 310 -24.68 -27.38 32.33
CA SER A 310 -23.79 -27.88 31.28
C SER A 310 -24.58 -28.35 30.05
N ALA A 311 -23.88 -28.86 29.04
CA ALA A 311 -24.47 -29.36 27.80
C ALA A 311 -25.07 -30.77 28.01
N VAL A 312 -25.97 -30.92 28.99
CA VAL A 312 -26.61 -32.20 29.32
C VAL A 312 -28.12 -32.08 29.10
N LYS A 313 -28.68 -33.03 28.36
CA LYS A 313 -30.12 -33.17 28.20
C LYS A 313 -30.63 -34.10 29.29
N LEU A 314 -31.50 -33.59 30.16
CA LEU A 314 -32.19 -34.39 31.17
C LEU A 314 -33.58 -34.76 30.66
N GLN A 315 -33.95 -36.03 30.82
CA GLN A 315 -35.29 -36.56 30.54
C GLN A 315 -35.80 -37.29 31.78
N VAL A 316 -37.06 -37.07 32.15
CA VAL A 316 -37.69 -37.73 33.30
C VAL A 316 -38.27 -39.06 32.82
N GLU A 317 -37.77 -40.18 33.34
CA GLU A 317 -38.24 -41.52 32.96
C GLU A 317 -39.35 -42.01 33.89
N ARG A 318 -39.18 -41.80 35.20
CA ARG A 318 -40.18 -42.21 36.20
C ARG A 318 -40.22 -41.23 37.35
N LEU A 319 -41.43 -40.97 37.82
CA LEU A 319 -41.71 -40.07 38.93
C LEU A 319 -42.72 -40.72 39.89
N ALA A 320 -42.47 -40.63 41.19
CA ALA A 320 -43.39 -41.08 42.24
C ALA A 320 -43.29 -40.15 43.47
N GLY A 321 -44.44 -39.76 44.04
CA GLY A 321 -44.51 -38.87 45.21
C GLY A 321 -44.20 -37.39 44.94
N LEU A 322 -44.15 -36.98 43.67
CA LEU A 322 -43.90 -35.61 43.22
C LEU A 322 -45.04 -35.14 42.32
N THR A 323 -45.33 -33.84 42.38
CA THR A 323 -46.24 -33.14 41.46
C THR A 323 -45.45 -32.04 40.76
N GLN A 324 -45.47 -32.00 39.43
CA GLN A 324 -44.78 -30.94 38.69
C GLN A 324 -45.49 -29.60 38.88
N VAL A 325 -44.73 -28.55 39.13
CA VAL A 325 -45.22 -27.17 39.28
C VAL A 325 -44.48 -26.26 38.30
N ASP A 326 -45.04 -25.07 38.05
CA ASP A 326 -44.34 -24.05 37.27
C ASP A 326 -43.10 -23.54 38.02
N LEU A 327 -42.08 -23.09 37.29
CA LEU A 327 -40.83 -22.58 37.85
C LEU A 327 -41.08 -21.35 38.75
N ALA A 328 -42.05 -20.50 38.42
CA ALA A 328 -42.43 -19.36 39.26
C ALA A 328 -43.03 -19.80 40.62
N GLY A 329 -43.52 -21.04 40.71
CA GLY A 329 -44.03 -21.63 41.94
C GLY A 329 -42.95 -22.21 42.87
N PHE A 330 -41.68 -22.26 42.44
CA PHE A 330 -40.58 -22.74 43.28
C PHE A 330 -40.12 -21.67 44.29
N PRO A 331 -40.16 -21.92 45.61
CA PRO A 331 -39.79 -20.91 46.59
C PRO A 331 -38.28 -20.68 46.63
N ALA A 332 -37.86 -19.40 46.57
CA ALA A 332 -36.47 -18.97 46.72
C ALA A 332 -36.02 -19.00 48.19
N ALA A 333 -36.02 -20.19 48.80
CA ALA A 333 -35.63 -20.38 50.19
C ALA A 333 -34.09 -20.35 50.32
N ALA A 334 -33.57 -19.57 51.28
CA ALA A 334 -32.14 -19.48 51.59
C ALA A 334 -31.87 -19.66 53.09
N LEU A 335 -30.65 -20.07 53.42
CA LEU A 335 -30.19 -20.17 54.82
C LEU A 335 -30.01 -18.77 55.41
N ASP A 336 -29.29 -17.89 54.70
CA ASP A 336 -29.07 -16.46 54.95
C ASP A 336 -28.89 -15.70 53.62
N GLU A 337 -28.89 -14.35 53.64
CA GLU A 337 -28.69 -13.52 52.44
C GLU A 337 -27.26 -13.60 51.86
N ALA A 338 -26.29 -14.04 52.67
CA ALA A 338 -24.87 -14.08 52.31
C ALA A 338 -24.48 -15.35 51.55
N THR A 339 -25.28 -16.42 51.62
CA THR A 339 -25.00 -17.71 50.99
C THR A 339 -25.92 -17.93 49.78
N PRO A 340 -25.47 -17.57 48.56
CA PRO A 340 -26.23 -17.86 47.36
C PRO A 340 -26.32 -19.38 47.14
N ARG A 341 -27.51 -19.86 46.80
CA ARG A 341 -27.77 -21.27 46.49
C ARG A 341 -27.58 -21.55 45.00
N LEU A 342 -27.31 -22.80 44.66
CA LEU A 342 -27.25 -23.25 43.27
C LEU A 342 -28.56 -22.91 42.54
N ARG A 343 -28.48 -22.46 41.28
CA ARG A 343 -29.65 -22.37 40.40
C ARG A 343 -29.31 -22.94 39.03
N PRO A 344 -29.98 -24.03 38.60
CA PRO A 344 -29.78 -24.56 37.26
C PRO A 344 -30.27 -23.56 36.20
N ALA A 345 -29.52 -23.43 35.11
CA ALA A 345 -29.82 -22.48 34.04
C ALA A 345 -30.62 -23.09 32.88
N ARG A 346 -30.55 -24.42 32.71
CA ARG A 346 -31.14 -25.16 31.58
C ARG A 346 -31.90 -26.39 32.07
N ALA A 347 -32.84 -26.87 31.24
CA ALA A 347 -33.67 -28.06 31.49
C ALA A 347 -34.22 -28.10 32.92
N VAL A 348 -34.82 -26.99 33.35
CA VAL A 348 -35.25 -26.79 34.74
C VAL A 348 -36.63 -27.39 34.97
N TYR A 349 -36.71 -28.33 35.90
CA TYR A 349 -37.94 -28.97 36.35
C TYR A 349 -38.20 -28.61 37.81
N ALA A 350 -39.37 -28.06 38.11
CA ALA A 350 -39.80 -27.77 39.47
C ALA A 350 -40.89 -28.76 39.91
N TYR A 351 -40.74 -29.30 41.12
CA TYR A 351 -41.66 -30.26 41.71
C TYR A 351 -42.02 -29.88 43.14
N GLN A 352 -43.21 -30.27 43.57
CA GLN A 352 -43.66 -30.26 44.96
C GLN A 352 -43.86 -31.70 45.45
N PHE A 353 -43.55 -31.97 46.72
CA PHE A 353 -43.83 -33.26 47.37
C PHE A 353 -44.48 -33.08 48.74
N ALA A 354 -45.30 -34.06 49.11
CA ALA A 354 -46.04 -34.07 50.37
C ALA A 354 -45.41 -34.97 51.46
N SER A 355 -44.40 -35.76 51.11
CA SER A 355 -43.66 -36.65 52.02
C SER A 355 -42.31 -37.06 51.42
N LEU A 356 -41.34 -37.39 52.29
CA LEU A 356 -40.07 -38.03 51.93
C LEU A 356 -40.02 -39.51 52.36
N PRO A 357 -39.28 -40.38 51.63
CA PRO A 357 -38.58 -40.11 50.37
C PRO A 357 -39.52 -40.16 49.15
N TYR A 358 -39.29 -39.28 48.16
CA TYR A 358 -39.88 -39.41 46.82
C TYR A 358 -38.92 -40.13 45.86
N ARG A 359 -39.38 -40.50 44.66
CA ARG A 359 -38.53 -41.12 43.63
C ARG A 359 -38.60 -40.34 42.32
N LEU A 360 -37.45 -39.94 41.79
CA LEU A 360 -37.29 -39.29 40.49
C LEU A 360 -36.15 -39.98 39.71
N GLU A 361 -36.49 -40.70 38.65
CA GLU A 361 -35.54 -41.36 37.76
C GLU A 361 -35.39 -40.56 36.48
N LEU A 362 -34.12 -40.34 36.12
CA LEU A 362 -33.70 -39.41 35.08
C LEU A 362 -32.77 -40.11 34.12
N ARG A 363 -32.85 -39.74 32.84
CA ARG A 363 -31.88 -40.07 31.80
C ARG A 363 -31.14 -38.82 31.38
N ALA A 364 -29.82 -38.86 31.45
CA ALA A 364 -28.92 -37.82 30.98
C ALA A 364 -28.24 -38.23 29.68
N GLU A 365 -28.17 -37.31 28.72
CA GLU A 365 -27.48 -37.47 27.43
C GLU A 365 -26.62 -36.22 27.14
N ASP A 366 -25.47 -36.38 26.50
CA ASP A 366 -24.68 -35.23 26.04
C ASP A 366 -25.44 -34.48 24.93
N ILE A 367 -25.53 -33.16 25.08
CA ILE A 367 -26.02 -32.28 24.02
C ILE A 367 -24.85 -32.03 23.07
N VAL A 368 -24.83 -32.75 21.95
CA VAL A 368 -23.91 -32.47 20.84
C VAL A 368 -24.29 -31.13 20.21
N SER A 369 -23.31 -30.24 20.03
CA SER A 369 -23.50 -28.98 19.31
C SER A 369 -24.06 -29.26 17.91
N ALA A 370 -25.21 -28.69 17.62
CA ALA A 370 -25.78 -28.75 16.28
C ALA A 370 -25.24 -27.57 15.47
N CYS A 371 -24.47 -27.84 14.42
CA CYS A 371 -24.02 -26.80 13.49
C CYS A 371 -24.72 -26.90 12.14
N SER A 372 -25.02 -25.75 11.56
CA SER A 372 -25.29 -25.62 10.12
C SER A 372 -24.25 -24.71 9.48
N ALA A 373 -23.84 -25.04 8.26
CA ALA A 373 -22.78 -24.34 7.54
C ALA A 373 -23.29 -23.77 6.21
N ASP A 374 -22.99 -22.50 5.96
CA ASP A 374 -23.07 -21.86 4.64
C ASP A 374 -21.64 -21.64 4.13
N THR A 375 -21.24 -22.43 3.14
CA THR A 375 -19.85 -22.56 2.71
C THR A 375 -19.64 -21.87 1.35
N ARG A 376 -18.69 -20.94 1.28
CA ARG A 376 -18.29 -20.23 0.06
C ARG A 376 -16.87 -20.65 -0.30
N VAL A 377 -16.72 -21.44 -1.36
CA VAL A 377 -15.43 -21.94 -1.85
C VAL A 377 -15.03 -21.20 -3.11
N THR A 378 -13.80 -20.69 -3.14
CA THR A 378 -13.20 -20.10 -4.35
C THR A 378 -11.93 -20.84 -4.70
N VAL A 379 -11.74 -21.15 -5.98
CA VAL A 379 -10.51 -21.74 -6.50
C VAL A 379 -10.01 -20.88 -7.65
N ALA A 380 -8.84 -20.27 -7.50
CA ALA A 380 -8.23 -19.42 -8.52
C ALA A 380 -6.96 -20.09 -9.07
N LEU A 381 -6.82 -20.13 -10.40
CA LEU A 381 -5.62 -20.56 -11.10
C LEU A 381 -4.91 -19.35 -11.72
N THR A 382 -3.74 -19.01 -11.18
CA THR A 382 -2.89 -17.90 -11.64
C THR A 382 -1.44 -18.37 -11.67
N ASP A 383 -0.69 -18.11 -12.74
CA ASP A 383 0.74 -18.48 -12.83
C ASP A 383 1.08 -19.93 -12.45
N ASN A 384 0.21 -20.88 -12.83
CA ASN A 384 0.35 -22.30 -12.48
C ASN A 384 0.24 -22.60 -10.97
N GLU A 385 -0.32 -21.68 -10.20
CA GLU A 385 -0.63 -21.84 -8.79
C GLU A 385 -2.14 -21.85 -8.58
N LEU A 386 -2.62 -22.87 -7.88
CA LEU A 386 -4.00 -23.01 -7.46
C LEU A 386 -4.13 -22.52 -6.03
N VAL A 387 -4.94 -21.49 -5.83
CA VAL A 387 -5.32 -20.99 -4.50
C VAL A 387 -6.76 -21.40 -4.25
N TRP A 388 -6.96 -22.24 -3.25
CA TRP A 388 -8.27 -22.66 -2.76
C TRP A 388 -8.57 -21.93 -1.45
N THR A 389 -9.73 -21.30 -1.36
CA THR A 389 -10.17 -20.61 -0.14
C THR A 389 -11.61 -21.01 0.18
N ALA A 390 -11.85 -21.49 1.40
CA ALA A 390 -13.20 -21.74 1.91
C ALA A 390 -13.51 -20.76 3.03
N SER A 391 -14.59 -19.99 2.86
CA SER A 391 -15.21 -19.19 3.92
C SER A 391 -16.47 -19.90 4.40
N VAL A 392 -16.44 -20.39 5.64
CA VAL A 392 -17.50 -21.20 6.25
C VAL A 392 -18.19 -20.37 7.32
N GLU A 393 -19.43 -19.99 7.04
CA GLU A 393 -20.30 -19.29 7.99
C GLU A 393 -21.11 -20.33 8.75
N LEU A 394 -20.84 -20.45 10.05
CA LEU A 394 -21.40 -21.45 10.94
C LEU A 394 -22.49 -20.83 11.79
N GLU A 395 -23.55 -21.60 12.03
CA GLU A 395 -24.57 -21.31 13.04
C GLU A 395 -24.61 -22.47 14.04
N VAL A 396 -24.07 -22.25 15.25
CA VAL A 396 -23.96 -23.24 16.33
C VAL A 396 -25.15 -23.12 17.28
N LYS A 397 -25.88 -24.22 17.45
CA LYS A 397 -27.10 -24.35 18.27
C LYS A 397 -26.97 -25.49 19.26
N ASP A 398 -27.94 -25.60 20.17
CA ASP A 398 -28.08 -26.61 21.23
C ASP A 398 -27.01 -26.52 22.34
N ALA A 399 -25.72 -26.60 22.00
CA ALA A 399 -24.59 -26.50 22.92
C ALA A 399 -23.42 -25.68 22.34
N PRO A 400 -22.68 -24.93 23.17
CA PRO A 400 -21.53 -24.14 22.69
C PRO A 400 -20.39 -25.06 22.21
N ALA A 401 -19.87 -24.81 21.02
CA ALA A 401 -18.77 -25.57 20.43
C ALA A 401 -17.41 -24.97 20.81
N ARG A 402 -16.46 -25.81 21.26
CA ARG A 402 -15.07 -25.39 21.53
C ARG A 402 -14.16 -25.55 20.33
N GLU A 403 -14.48 -26.48 19.45
CA GLU A 403 -13.77 -26.74 18.21
C GLU A 403 -14.76 -27.20 17.13
N ILE A 404 -14.37 -27.07 15.88
CA ILE A 404 -15.00 -27.72 14.74
C ILE A 404 -13.93 -28.47 13.95
N ALA A 405 -14.35 -29.43 13.13
CA ALA A 405 -13.46 -30.12 12.20
C ALA A 405 -13.96 -29.89 10.77
N LEU A 406 -13.10 -29.30 9.92
CA LEU A 406 -13.34 -29.19 8.48
C LEU A 406 -12.69 -30.37 7.76
N GLU A 407 -13.47 -31.10 6.97
CA GLU A 407 -13.02 -32.20 6.14
C GLU A 407 -12.82 -31.75 4.69
N THR A 408 -11.68 -32.13 4.13
CA THR A 408 -11.33 -31.95 2.72
C THR A 408 -10.64 -33.21 2.18
N ASP A 409 -10.41 -33.28 0.87
CA ASP A 409 -9.77 -34.42 0.23
C ASP A 409 -8.28 -34.52 0.67
N ALA A 410 -7.77 -35.73 0.94
CA ALA A 410 -6.43 -35.92 1.51
C ALA A 410 -5.26 -35.81 0.51
N GLU A 411 -5.45 -35.12 -0.62
CA GLU A 411 -4.41 -35.01 -1.64
C GLU A 411 -3.16 -34.31 -1.09
N ALA A 412 -2.01 -35.00 -1.12
CA ALA A 412 -0.75 -34.51 -0.55
C ALA A 412 -0.21 -33.25 -1.24
N GLU A 413 -0.68 -32.94 -2.44
CA GLU A 413 -0.23 -31.79 -3.24
C GLU A 413 -0.78 -30.45 -2.72
N TRP A 414 -1.92 -30.45 -2.03
CA TRP A 414 -2.47 -29.24 -1.44
C TRP A 414 -1.86 -28.99 -0.07
N THR A 415 -1.39 -27.78 0.21
CA THR A 415 -0.86 -27.40 1.52
C THR A 415 -1.80 -26.40 2.17
N VAL A 416 -2.16 -26.61 3.44
CA VAL A 416 -2.94 -25.62 4.22
C VAL A 416 -1.98 -24.49 4.60
N THR A 417 -2.26 -23.26 4.15
CA THR A 417 -1.39 -22.10 4.36
C THR A 417 -1.91 -21.15 5.43
N ALA A 418 -3.23 -21.10 5.63
CA ALA A 418 -3.83 -20.31 6.69
C ALA A 418 -5.18 -20.87 7.14
N VAL A 419 -5.46 -20.76 8.44
CA VAL A 419 -6.77 -20.97 9.05
C VAL A 419 -7.05 -19.77 9.93
N THR A 420 -8.03 -18.93 9.56
CA THR A 420 -8.26 -17.63 10.20
C THR A 420 -9.73 -17.45 10.59
N GLY A 421 -9.97 -16.53 11.53
CA GLY A 421 -11.31 -16.13 11.93
C GLY A 421 -11.31 -15.38 13.26
N GLN A 422 -12.27 -14.47 13.46
CA GLN A 422 -12.29 -13.60 14.65
C GLN A 422 -12.27 -14.40 15.97
N GLN A 423 -13.05 -15.48 16.02
CA GLN A 423 -13.19 -16.37 17.19
C GLN A 423 -12.23 -17.56 17.16
N VAL A 424 -11.47 -17.76 16.07
CA VAL A 424 -10.58 -18.92 15.88
C VAL A 424 -9.28 -18.72 16.67
N ALA A 425 -8.82 -19.78 17.33
CA ALA A 425 -7.50 -19.86 17.94
C ALA A 425 -6.49 -20.38 16.90
N GLU A 426 -6.01 -19.47 16.04
CA GLU A 426 -5.24 -19.82 14.83
C GLU A 426 -3.96 -20.63 15.13
N ALA A 427 -3.28 -20.32 16.23
CA ALA A 427 -2.04 -20.99 16.65
C ALA A 427 -2.23 -22.46 17.08
N ASP A 428 -3.45 -22.84 17.45
CA ASP A 428 -3.79 -24.17 17.97
C ASP A 428 -4.45 -25.05 16.87
N THR A 429 -4.43 -24.60 15.61
CA THR A 429 -5.04 -25.34 14.51
C THR A 429 -4.17 -26.54 14.12
N GLU A 430 -4.81 -27.69 14.00
CA GLU A 430 -4.12 -28.95 13.67
C GLU A 430 -4.68 -29.54 12.38
N THR A 431 -3.80 -30.02 11.51
CA THR A 431 -4.18 -30.76 10.31
C THR A 431 -3.78 -32.22 10.46
N ARG A 432 -4.74 -33.13 10.36
CA ARG A 432 -4.53 -34.58 10.41
C ARG A 432 -5.15 -35.27 9.21
N THR A 433 -4.71 -36.49 8.92
CA THR A 433 -5.30 -37.32 7.87
C THR A 433 -5.95 -38.53 8.53
N GLU A 434 -7.26 -38.67 8.36
CA GLU A 434 -8.08 -39.76 8.93
C GLU A 434 -8.91 -40.39 7.81
N GLY A 435 -8.85 -41.72 7.66
CA GLY A 435 -9.73 -42.44 6.73
C GLY A 435 -9.64 -41.99 5.26
N GLY A 436 -8.50 -41.43 4.82
CA GLY A 436 -8.33 -40.91 3.46
C GLY A 436 -8.91 -39.51 3.23
N ALA A 437 -9.39 -38.82 4.27
CA ALA A 437 -9.75 -37.41 4.26
C ALA A 437 -8.78 -36.59 5.12
N ARG A 438 -8.53 -35.35 4.71
CA ARG A 438 -7.82 -34.38 5.53
C ARG A 438 -8.82 -33.72 6.47
N VAL A 439 -8.49 -33.68 7.75
CA VAL A 439 -9.31 -33.11 8.81
C VAL A 439 -8.52 -31.96 9.42
N ILE A 440 -9.09 -30.76 9.33
CA ILE A 440 -8.53 -29.54 9.90
C ILE A 440 -9.31 -29.24 11.18
N GLY A 441 -8.68 -29.45 12.32
CA GLY A 441 -9.21 -29.09 13.63
C GLY A 441 -9.07 -27.60 13.86
N VAL A 442 -10.20 -26.92 14.06
CA VAL A 442 -10.28 -25.47 14.25
C VAL A 442 -10.83 -25.18 15.64
N PRO A 443 -9.95 -25.00 16.65
CA PRO A 443 -10.38 -24.59 17.98
C PRO A 443 -10.78 -23.11 18.01
N PHE A 444 -11.70 -22.78 18.91
CA PHE A 444 -12.12 -21.40 19.18
C PHE A 444 -11.49 -20.86 20.46
N LYS A 445 -11.17 -19.56 20.48
CA LYS A 445 -10.63 -18.84 21.65
C LYS A 445 -11.53 -18.95 22.89
N GLN A 446 -12.84 -19.01 22.66
CA GLN A 446 -13.88 -19.21 23.66
C GLN A 446 -14.96 -20.13 23.05
N ALA A 447 -15.68 -20.89 23.88
CA ALA A 447 -16.75 -21.75 23.40
C ALA A 447 -17.86 -20.92 22.71
N VAL A 448 -18.20 -21.24 21.46
CA VAL A 448 -19.08 -20.43 20.62
C VAL A 448 -20.50 -21.01 20.59
N LEU A 449 -21.49 -20.15 20.84
CA LEU A 449 -22.91 -20.39 20.59
C LEU A 449 -23.44 -19.27 19.68
N GLY A 450 -24.18 -19.60 18.64
CA GLY A 450 -24.59 -18.65 17.59
C GLY A 450 -23.63 -18.66 16.40
N SER A 451 -23.46 -17.50 15.76
CA SER A 451 -22.71 -17.39 14.50
C SER A 451 -21.19 -17.37 14.68
N ALA A 452 -20.47 -18.03 13.79
CA ALA A 452 -19.02 -17.95 13.67
C ALA A 452 -18.58 -17.97 12.20
N LEU A 453 -17.50 -17.26 11.86
CA LEU A 453 -16.89 -17.32 10.53
C LEU A 453 -15.50 -17.93 10.63
N VAL A 454 -15.27 -18.96 9.82
CA VAL A 454 -13.97 -19.62 9.69
C VAL A 454 -13.52 -19.54 8.23
N GLN A 455 -12.27 -19.17 8.01
CA GLN A 455 -11.67 -19.14 6.69
C GLN A 455 -10.47 -20.09 6.63
N VAL A 456 -10.40 -20.90 5.59
CA VAL A 456 -9.28 -21.81 5.34
C VAL A 456 -8.73 -21.53 3.96
N ARG A 457 -7.42 -21.37 3.86
CA ARG A 457 -6.68 -21.19 2.62
C ARG A 457 -5.73 -22.36 2.40
N MET A 458 -5.75 -22.89 1.18
CA MET A 458 -4.89 -23.96 0.70
C MET A 458 -4.28 -23.59 -0.64
N GLU A 459 -3.05 -24.03 -0.86
CA GLU A 459 -2.31 -23.74 -2.09
C GLU A 459 -1.73 -25.02 -2.68
N ARG A 460 -1.69 -25.07 -4.01
CA ARG A 460 -1.09 -26.16 -4.78
C ARG A 460 -0.48 -25.64 -6.07
N ARG A 461 0.75 -26.03 -6.36
CA ARG A 461 1.34 -25.78 -7.69
C ARG A 461 0.83 -26.80 -8.70
N LEU A 462 0.30 -26.33 -9.83
CA LEU A 462 -0.16 -27.14 -10.94
C LEU A 462 0.96 -27.23 -12.00
N PRO A 463 1.37 -28.42 -12.46
CA PRO A 463 2.33 -28.53 -13.58
C PRO A 463 1.83 -27.80 -14.84
N ALA A 464 2.74 -27.24 -15.64
CA ALA A 464 2.38 -26.44 -16.81
C ALA A 464 1.62 -27.23 -17.89
N ASP A 465 1.94 -28.53 -18.00
CA ASP A 465 1.37 -29.53 -18.91
C ASP A 465 0.14 -30.26 -18.34
N ALA A 466 -0.27 -29.94 -17.10
CA ALA A 466 -1.42 -30.59 -16.49
C ALA A 466 -2.72 -30.28 -17.24
N ALA A 467 -3.40 -31.32 -17.72
CA ALA A 467 -4.66 -31.20 -18.44
C ALA A 467 -5.86 -30.82 -17.55
N GLY A 468 -5.71 -30.86 -16.23
CA GLY A 468 -6.79 -30.57 -15.29
C GLY A 468 -6.43 -30.81 -13.83
N PHE A 469 -7.40 -30.58 -12.95
CA PHE A 469 -7.28 -30.82 -11.52
C PHE A 469 -8.62 -31.18 -10.87
N ARG A 470 -8.55 -31.89 -9.74
CA ARG A 470 -9.69 -32.11 -8.87
C ARG A 470 -9.80 -30.98 -7.85
N VAL A 471 -11.01 -30.51 -7.61
CA VAL A 471 -11.30 -29.48 -6.61
C VAL A 471 -11.52 -30.14 -5.25
N PRO A 472 -10.74 -29.78 -4.21
CA PRO A 472 -10.98 -30.27 -2.86
C PRO A 472 -12.35 -29.80 -2.35
N ARG A 473 -13.13 -30.72 -1.79
CA ARG A 473 -14.38 -30.37 -1.11
C ARG A 473 -14.12 -29.65 0.22
N ALA A 474 -15.08 -28.87 0.67
CA ALA A 474 -15.15 -28.35 2.04
C ALA A 474 -16.42 -28.92 2.68
N ALA A 475 -16.26 -29.64 3.78
CA ALA A 475 -17.36 -30.21 4.54
C ALA A 475 -17.12 -30.03 6.04
N VAL A 476 -18.13 -29.60 6.80
CA VAL A 476 -18.02 -29.49 8.26
C VAL A 476 -18.46 -30.80 8.91
N ARG A 477 -17.55 -31.47 9.62
CA ARG A 477 -17.83 -32.76 10.28
C ARG A 477 -18.96 -32.58 11.31
N GLY A 478 -20.03 -33.36 11.16
CA GLY A 478 -21.18 -33.37 12.07
C GLY A 478 -22.20 -32.25 11.83
N ALA A 479 -22.06 -31.44 10.77
CA ALA A 479 -23.07 -30.44 10.42
C ALA A 479 -24.40 -31.09 10.03
N ARG A 480 -25.51 -30.60 10.60
CA ARG A 480 -26.86 -31.10 10.28
C ARG A 480 -27.34 -30.65 8.90
N ALA A 481 -26.85 -29.50 8.44
CA ALA A 481 -27.14 -28.96 7.12
C ALA A 481 -25.92 -28.19 6.61
N GLU A 482 -25.54 -28.45 5.37
CA GLU A 482 -24.45 -27.76 4.71
C GLU A 482 -24.83 -27.43 3.28
N ARG A 483 -24.71 -26.15 2.92
CA ARG A 483 -25.01 -25.65 1.57
C ARG A 483 -24.02 -24.57 1.21
N GLY A 484 -23.92 -24.26 -0.07
CA GLY A 484 -22.93 -23.29 -0.45
C GLY A 484 -22.79 -23.05 -1.93
N TYR A 485 -21.74 -22.31 -2.24
CA TYR A 485 -21.34 -21.98 -3.59
C TYR A 485 -19.85 -22.28 -3.79
N LEU A 486 -19.51 -22.76 -4.98
CA LEU A 486 -18.16 -22.96 -5.46
C LEU A 486 -17.95 -22.08 -6.67
N VAL A 487 -16.94 -21.22 -6.66
CA VAL A 487 -16.57 -20.37 -7.80
C VAL A 487 -15.16 -20.72 -8.23
N LEU A 488 -14.98 -20.98 -9.53
CA LEU A 488 -13.66 -21.16 -10.11
C LEU A 488 -13.29 -19.98 -10.99
N ALA A 489 -12.07 -19.50 -10.79
CA ALA A 489 -11.47 -18.40 -11.53
C ALA A 489 -10.15 -18.85 -12.14
N ALA A 490 -9.79 -18.25 -13.27
CA ALA A 490 -8.47 -18.40 -13.85
C ALA A 490 -8.03 -17.09 -14.50
N GLU A 491 -6.72 -16.91 -14.61
CA GLU A 491 -6.11 -15.80 -15.34
C GLU A 491 -6.55 -15.76 -16.81
N LYS A 492 -6.43 -14.59 -17.44
CA LYS A 492 -6.71 -14.43 -18.88
C LYS A 492 -5.82 -15.36 -19.69
N GLY A 493 -6.34 -15.92 -20.78
CA GLY A 493 -5.64 -16.92 -21.59
C GLY A 493 -5.75 -18.35 -21.08
N VAL A 494 -6.33 -18.57 -19.89
CA VAL A 494 -6.64 -19.90 -19.36
C VAL A 494 -8.15 -20.09 -19.30
N ARG A 495 -8.65 -21.20 -19.84
CA ARG A 495 -10.06 -21.56 -19.82
C ARG A 495 -10.28 -22.81 -18.97
N LEU A 496 -11.18 -22.72 -18.00
CA LEU A 496 -11.59 -23.83 -17.16
C LEU A 496 -12.82 -24.52 -17.77
N ARG A 497 -12.75 -25.85 -17.93
CA ARG A 497 -13.89 -26.66 -18.40
C ARG A 497 -14.26 -27.73 -17.39
N PRO A 498 -15.54 -27.88 -17.02
CA PRO A 498 -15.95 -29.01 -16.18
C PRO A 498 -15.78 -30.32 -16.96
N GLN A 499 -15.08 -31.30 -16.38
CA GLN A 499 -14.93 -32.64 -16.94
C GLN A 499 -15.86 -33.65 -16.28
N GLN A 500 -15.90 -33.66 -14.94
CA GLN A 500 -16.80 -34.51 -14.16
C GLN A 500 -17.35 -33.71 -12.98
N SER A 501 -18.66 -33.76 -12.76
CA SER A 501 -19.33 -33.08 -11.66
C SER A 501 -20.40 -33.96 -11.02
N ALA A 502 -20.42 -34.03 -9.69
CA ALA A 502 -21.45 -34.71 -8.91
C ALA A 502 -21.88 -33.82 -7.72
N GLY A 503 -23.18 -33.78 -7.41
CA GLY A 503 -23.71 -33.00 -6.29
C GLY A 503 -23.68 -31.47 -6.47
N LEU A 504 -23.34 -30.97 -7.67
CA LEU A 504 -23.22 -29.55 -8.00
C LEU A 504 -24.26 -29.13 -9.05
N ARG A 505 -24.85 -27.96 -8.87
CA ARG A 505 -25.70 -27.31 -9.88
C ARG A 505 -25.01 -26.06 -10.41
N GLU A 506 -24.75 -26.00 -11.70
CA GLU A 506 -24.17 -24.82 -12.34
C GLU A 506 -25.12 -23.61 -12.25
N VAL A 507 -24.54 -22.44 -11.98
CA VAL A 507 -25.21 -21.15 -11.89
C VAL A 507 -24.35 -20.09 -12.59
N HIS A 508 -24.96 -18.96 -12.96
CA HIS A 508 -24.20 -17.85 -13.51
C HIS A 508 -23.22 -17.29 -12.46
N THR A 509 -22.01 -16.92 -12.87
CA THR A 509 -20.96 -16.39 -11.96
C THR A 509 -21.42 -15.17 -11.19
N GLY A 510 -22.18 -14.27 -11.82
CA GLY A 510 -22.81 -13.12 -11.16
C GLY A 510 -23.93 -13.43 -10.17
N SER A 511 -24.42 -14.68 -10.09
CA SER A 511 -25.45 -15.11 -9.14
C SER A 511 -24.86 -15.71 -7.86
N ALA A 512 -23.57 -15.98 -7.81
CA ALA A 512 -22.90 -16.40 -6.57
C ALA A 512 -22.86 -15.21 -5.58
N PRO A 513 -23.02 -15.45 -4.26
CA PRO A 513 -23.00 -14.39 -3.24
C PRO A 513 -21.57 -13.89 -2.95
N MET A 514 -20.69 -13.91 -3.94
CA MET A 514 -19.30 -13.46 -3.88
C MET A 514 -18.86 -13.02 -5.27
N ARG A 515 -18.00 -11.99 -5.34
CA ARG A 515 -17.37 -11.56 -6.59
C ARG A 515 -15.91 -12.01 -6.58
N VAL A 516 -15.52 -12.75 -7.60
CA VAL A 516 -14.16 -13.24 -7.79
C VAL A 516 -13.71 -12.74 -9.16
N ASP A 517 -12.57 -12.07 -9.21
CA ASP A 517 -12.00 -11.63 -10.47
C ASP A 517 -11.60 -12.84 -11.33
N GLY A 518 -11.80 -12.75 -12.64
CA GLY A 518 -11.55 -13.87 -13.55
C GLY A 518 -12.46 -15.09 -13.33
N ALA A 519 -13.61 -14.96 -12.65
CA ALA A 519 -14.56 -16.06 -12.46
C ALA A 519 -15.11 -16.60 -13.79
N GLN A 520 -14.98 -17.91 -14.01
CA GLN A 520 -15.44 -18.58 -15.24
C GLN A 520 -16.56 -19.58 -14.99
N LEU A 521 -16.50 -20.32 -13.87
CA LEU A 521 -17.49 -21.32 -13.51
C LEU A 521 -18.03 -21.03 -12.10
N ALA A 522 -19.33 -21.21 -11.90
CA ALA A 522 -19.93 -21.13 -10.58
C ALA A 522 -20.95 -22.24 -10.37
N TYR A 523 -20.94 -22.83 -9.18
CA TYR A 523 -21.81 -23.93 -8.79
C TYR A 523 -22.46 -23.63 -7.45
N ARG A 524 -23.66 -24.17 -7.26
CA ARG A 524 -24.35 -24.23 -5.98
C ARG A 524 -24.48 -25.69 -5.54
N PHE A 525 -24.18 -25.97 -4.28
CA PHE A 525 -24.40 -27.29 -3.66
C PHE A 525 -25.33 -27.18 -2.45
N LYS A 526 -25.99 -28.30 -2.13
CA LYS A 526 -26.91 -28.44 -0.99
C LYS A 526 -26.51 -29.54 -0.01
N GLU A 527 -25.48 -30.31 -0.35
CA GLU A 527 -24.94 -31.43 0.41
C GLU A 527 -23.42 -31.37 0.33
N PRO A 528 -22.69 -31.84 1.36
CA PRO A 528 -21.22 -31.75 1.41
C PRO A 528 -20.48 -32.77 0.53
N ALA A 529 -21.16 -33.82 0.08
CA ALA A 529 -20.58 -34.92 -0.70
C ALA A 529 -20.48 -34.63 -2.21
N TRP A 530 -20.12 -33.40 -2.58
CA TRP A 530 -19.93 -33.03 -3.98
C TRP A 530 -18.50 -33.33 -4.47
N ALA A 531 -18.35 -33.47 -5.79
CA ALA A 531 -17.07 -33.67 -6.45
C ALA A 531 -17.02 -32.89 -7.77
N LEU A 532 -15.87 -32.30 -8.08
CA LEU A 532 -15.62 -31.60 -9.34
C LEU A 532 -14.20 -31.84 -9.84
N THR A 533 -14.09 -32.26 -11.09
CA THR A 533 -12.84 -32.29 -11.85
C THR A 533 -12.93 -31.28 -12.98
N VAL A 534 -11.91 -30.44 -13.10
CA VAL A 534 -11.85 -29.32 -14.03
C VAL A 534 -10.67 -29.51 -14.96
N GLY A 535 -10.92 -29.46 -16.27
CA GLY A 535 -9.91 -29.38 -17.31
C GLY A 535 -9.39 -27.96 -17.47
N VAL A 536 -8.10 -27.84 -17.76
CA VAL A 536 -7.41 -26.57 -17.99
C VAL A 536 -6.99 -26.50 -19.46
N GLU A 537 -7.58 -25.57 -20.21
CA GLU A 537 -7.19 -25.26 -21.59
C GLU A 537 -6.42 -23.95 -21.60
N ARG A 538 -5.18 -23.96 -22.11
CA ARG A 538 -4.36 -22.74 -22.23
C ARG A 538 -4.36 -22.31 -23.69
N ALA A 539 -4.72 -21.05 -23.95
CA ALA A 539 -4.55 -20.46 -25.27
C ALA A 539 -3.05 -20.27 -25.55
N ALA A 540 -2.67 -20.32 -26.82
CA ALA A 540 -1.36 -19.81 -27.24
C ALA A 540 -1.46 -18.28 -27.37
N PRO A 541 -0.38 -17.54 -27.06
CA PRO A 541 -0.32 -16.12 -27.37
C PRO A 541 -0.34 -15.94 -28.90
N SER A 542 -1.15 -15.01 -29.38
CA SER A 542 -1.15 -14.53 -30.76
C SER A 542 -0.59 -13.12 -30.74
N ILE A 543 0.55 -12.87 -31.38
CA ILE A 543 1.27 -11.60 -31.27
C ILE A 543 1.41 -10.99 -32.65
N HIS A 544 0.73 -9.87 -32.88
CA HIS A 544 0.87 -9.07 -34.10
C HIS A 544 1.71 -7.83 -33.79
N ALA A 545 2.61 -7.45 -34.70
CA ALA A 545 3.44 -6.27 -34.54
C ALA A 545 3.31 -5.31 -35.72
N GLU A 546 3.13 -4.03 -35.41
CA GLU A 546 3.31 -2.93 -36.35
C GLU A 546 4.53 -2.09 -35.93
N ALA A 547 5.52 -1.99 -36.80
CA ALA A 547 6.75 -1.26 -36.50
C ALA A 547 6.97 -0.05 -37.41
N PHE A 548 7.32 1.08 -36.81
CA PHE A 548 7.70 2.32 -37.49
C PHE A 548 9.19 2.60 -37.28
N HIS A 549 9.96 2.53 -38.35
CA HIS A 549 11.37 2.89 -38.35
C HIS A 549 11.55 4.32 -38.84
N LEU A 550 12.13 5.17 -38.00
CA LEU A 550 12.55 6.52 -38.36
C LEU A 550 14.07 6.57 -38.41
N VAL A 551 14.61 7.03 -39.54
CA VAL A 551 16.03 7.27 -39.74
C VAL A 551 16.23 8.74 -40.05
N SER A 552 16.81 9.51 -39.12
CA SER A 552 17.21 10.90 -39.34
C SER A 552 18.70 10.96 -39.67
N LEU A 553 19.02 11.51 -40.84
CA LEU A 553 20.38 11.66 -41.35
C LEU A 553 20.94 13.04 -41.02
N GLY A 554 22.07 13.06 -40.31
CA GLY A 554 22.91 14.25 -40.10
C GLY A 554 24.19 14.21 -40.93
N GLU A 555 25.12 15.13 -40.63
CA GLU A 555 26.45 15.14 -41.23
C GLU A 555 27.33 14.04 -40.60
N GLY A 556 27.31 12.83 -41.18
CA GLY A 556 28.16 11.71 -40.80
C GLY A 556 27.66 10.83 -39.64
N VAL A 557 26.50 11.15 -39.07
CA VAL A 557 25.79 10.32 -38.08
C VAL A 557 24.34 10.14 -38.49
N MET A 558 23.81 8.93 -38.32
CA MET A 558 22.39 8.66 -38.45
C MET A 558 21.80 8.29 -37.09
N TYR A 559 20.68 8.92 -36.76
CA TYR A 559 19.88 8.61 -35.59
C TYR A 559 18.71 7.74 -36.04
N CYS A 560 18.62 6.55 -35.46
CA CYS A 560 17.62 5.56 -35.83
C CYS A 560 16.73 5.25 -34.63
N SER A 561 15.43 5.18 -34.86
CA SER A 561 14.48 4.65 -33.90
C SER A 561 13.51 3.68 -34.58
N ALA A 562 13.09 2.67 -33.84
CA ALA A 562 12.04 1.74 -34.22
C ALA A 562 11.00 1.72 -33.09
N THR A 563 9.83 2.29 -33.35
CA THR A 563 8.66 2.19 -32.45
C THR A 563 7.86 0.98 -32.88
N ILE A 564 7.75 -0.02 -32.02
CA ILE A 564 7.10 -1.30 -32.30
C ILE A 564 5.87 -1.40 -31.42
N ASN A 565 4.70 -1.43 -32.05
CA ASN A 565 3.41 -1.62 -31.39
C ASN A 565 3.02 -3.10 -31.52
N TYR A 566 2.98 -3.80 -30.40
CA TYR A 566 2.52 -5.17 -30.30
C TYR A 566 1.05 -5.20 -29.91
N GLU A 567 0.25 -6.04 -30.55
CA GLU A 567 -1.10 -6.43 -30.16
C GLU A 567 -1.01 -7.91 -29.69
N ILE A 568 -1.14 -8.12 -28.38
CA ILE A 568 -1.01 -9.45 -27.75
C ILE A 568 -2.40 -9.99 -27.42
N ASP A 569 -2.81 -11.02 -28.15
CA ASP A 569 -4.11 -11.69 -28.02
C ASP A 569 -3.98 -13.13 -27.53
N GLY A 570 -5.12 -13.69 -27.10
CA GLY A 570 -5.19 -15.07 -26.62
C GLY A 570 -4.61 -15.21 -25.22
N ALA A 571 -3.32 -15.55 -25.11
CA ALA A 571 -2.63 -15.68 -23.83
C ALA A 571 -1.74 -14.46 -23.54
N PRO A 572 -1.77 -13.92 -22.31
CA PRO A 572 -0.86 -12.86 -21.89
C PRO A 572 0.60 -13.30 -21.97
N GLU A 573 1.48 -12.44 -22.46
CA GLU A 573 2.91 -12.70 -22.66
C GLU A 573 3.74 -11.68 -21.89
N ASN A 574 4.90 -12.08 -21.37
CA ASN A 574 5.83 -11.16 -20.68
C ASN A 574 7.22 -11.12 -21.33
N THR A 575 7.43 -11.88 -22.40
CA THR A 575 8.71 -11.94 -23.10
C THR A 575 8.52 -11.60 -24.57
N LEU A 576 9.19 -10.54 -25.03
CA LEU A 576 9.21 -10.13 -26.43
C LEU A 576 10.62 -10.30 -27.00
N ARG A 577 10.74 -10.69 -28.27
CA ARG A 577 12.04 -10.94 -28.89
C ARG A 577 12.21 -10.10 -30.15
N LEU A 578 13.40 -9.53 -30.31
CA LEU A 578 13.79 -8.71 -31.45
C LEU A 578 15.05 -9.28 -32.10
N ARG A 579 15.16 -9.17 -33.41
CA ARG A 579 16.40 -9.34 -34.15
C ARG A 579 17.05 -7.97 -34.35
N ILE A 580 18.19 -7.74 -33.70
CA ILE A 580 19.00 -6.53 -33.80
C ILE A 580 20.37 -6.94 -34.37
N PRO A 581 20.66 -6.63 -35.65
CA PRO A 581 21.92 -7.01 -36.28
C PRO A 581 23.17 -6.55 -35.52
N ALA A 582 24.22 -7.36 -35.52
CA ALA A 582 25.48 -7.08 -34.83
C ALA A 582 26.12 -5.71 -35.19
N GLY A 583 25.83 -5.15 -36.36
CA GLY A 583 26.28 -3.81 -36.76
C GLY A 583 25.65 -2.64 -36.00
N ILE A 584 24.68 -2.91 -35.11
CA ILE A 584 24.06 -1.94 -34.19
C ILE A 584 24.59 -2.25 -32.79
N GLU A 585 25.44 -1.39 -32.22
CA GLU A 585 26.09 -1.63 -30.93
C GLU A 585 25.31 -0.98 -29.76
N ASN A 586 25.07 0.32 -29.83
CA ASN A 586 24.47 1.12 -28.75
C ASN A 586 22.95 1.22 -28.92
N VAL A 587 22.25 0.11 -28.71
CA VAL A 587 20.78 0.12 -28.70
C VAL A 587 20.24 0.39 -27.30
N GLU A 588 19.31 1.34 -27.21
CA GLU A 588 18.50 1.62 -26.02
C GLU A 588 17.07 1.14 -26.27
N LEU A 589 16.57 0.30 -25.36
CA LEU A 589 15.19 -0.20 -25.40
C LEU A 589 14.38 0.41 -24.27
N THR A 590 13.29 1.08 -24.62
CA THR A 590 12.40 1.79 -23.69
C THR A 590 10.96 1.36 -23.92
N GLY A 591 10.25 1.00 -22.86
CA GLY A 591 8.85 0.59 -22.92
C GLY A 591 8.20 0.71 -21.54
N ALA A 592 6.87 0.70 -21.50
CA ALA A 592 6.15 0.63 -20.23
C ALA A 592 6.46 -0.70 -19.53
N ASP A 593 6.52 -0.72 -18.20
CA ASP A 593 6.64 -1.95 -17.41
C ASP A 593 7.85 -2.86 -17.79
N LEU A 594 8.90 -2.28 -18.34
CA LEU A 594 10.11 -3.00 -18.75
C LEU A 594 10.92 -3.41 -17.51
N GLU A 595 11.11 -4.71 -17.28
CA GLU A 595 11.99 -5.24 -16.22
C GLU A 595 13.46 -5.12 -16.65
N GLY A 596 13.73 -5.45 -17.91
CA GLY A 596 15.05 -5.37 -18.51
C GLY A 596 15.12 -6.10 -19.85
N TRP A 597 16.29 -6.08 -20.48
CA TRP A 597 16.54 -6.78 -21.73
C TRP A 597 17.93 -7.40 -21.74
N ARG A 598 18.09 -8.49 -22.49
CA ARG A 598 19.36 -9.20 -22.67
C ARG A 598 19.56 -9.52 -24.14
N ARG A 599 20.76 -9.26 -24.64
CA ARG A 599 21.13 -9.55 -26.03
C ARG A 599 22.15 -10.68 -26.12
N GLU A 600 21.85 -11.66 -26.96
CA GLU A 600 22.72 -12.80 -27.28
C GLU A 600 22.89 -12.86 -28.81
N GLY A 601 24.04 -12.37 -29.29
CA GLY A 601 24.29 -12.18 -30.72
C GLY A 601 23.31 -11.18 -31.34
N ASP A 602 22.58 -11.62 -32.35
CA ASP A 602 21.56 -10.81 -33.04
C ASP A 602 20.19 -10.83 -32.35
N VAL A 603 19.97 -11.67 -31.32
CA VAL A 603 18.67 -11.80 -30.66
C VAL A 603 18.66 -11.01 -29.36
N CYS A 604 17.75 -10.06 -29.26
CA CYS A 604 17.47 -9.33 -28.03
C CYS A 604 16.16 -9.84 -27.42
N THR A 605 16.21 -10.28 -26.17
CA THR A 605 15.05 -10.73 -25.40
C THR A 605 14.70 -9.65 -24.39
N VAL A 606 13.49 -9.11 -24.51
CA VAL A 606 12.92 -8.08 -23.65
C VAL A 606 11.96 -8.74 -22.68
N ARG A 607 12.09 -8.43 -21.39
CA ARG A 607 11.27 -9.00 -20.32
C ARG A 607 10.47 -7.89 -19.63
N LEU A 608 9.18 -8.12 -19.48
CA LEU A 608 8.22 -7.23 -18.83
C LEU A 608 8.01 -7.67 -17.38
N GLN A 609 7.71 -6.71 -16.48
CA GLN A 609 7.45 -7.03 -15.06
C GLN A 609 6.15 -7.81 -14.90
N SER A 610 5.11 -7.48 -15.67
CA SER A 610 3.83 -8.19 -15.70
C SER A 610 3.51 -8.77 -17.08
N LYS A 611 2.73 -9.86 -17.10
CA LYS A 611 2.20 -10.40 -18.36
C LYS A 611 1.21 -9.42 -18.96
N THR A 612 1.44 -9.03 -20.21
CA THR A 612 0.63 -8.04 -20.92
C THR A 612 -0.32 -8.72 -21.90
N LEU A 613 -1.54 -8.19 -21.99
CA LEU A 613 -2.56 -8.56 -22.99
C LEU A 613 -3.11 -7.26 -23.59
N GLY A 614 -3.29 -7.24 -24.90
CA GLY A 614 -3.62 -6.05 -25.69
C GLY A 614 -2.37 -5.31 -26.16
N ASP A 615 -2.49 -3.99 -26.28
CA ASP A 615 -1.48 -3.14 -26.90
C ASP A 615 -0.25 -2.92 -26.00
N TYR A 616 0.94 -3.08 -26.57
CA TYR A 616 2.22 -2.78 -25.93
C TYR A 616 3.17 -2.07 -26.90
N THR A 617 3.67 -0.89 -26.53
CA THR A 617 4.64 -0.14 -27.35
C THR A 617 6.05 -0.26 -26.78
N LEU A 618 6.99 -0.69 -27.64
CA LEU A 618 8.41 -0.75 -27.38
C LEU A 618 9.17 0.18 -28.33
N LEU A 619 10.02 1.04 -27.79
CA LEU A 619 10.92 1.91 -28.55
C LEU A 619 12.33 1.35 -28.52
N ALA A 620 12.92 1.13 -29.70
CA ALA A 620 14.34 0.82 -29.85
C ALA A 620 15.05 1.99 -30.53
N ALA A 621 15.97 2.65 -29.85
CA ALA A 621 16.74 3.77 -30.37
C ALA A 621 18.23 3.42 -30.45
N TYR A 622 18.90 3.86 -31.51
CA TYR A 622 20.34 3.69 -31.68
C TYR A 622 20.89 4.75 -32.63
N ASP A 623 22.17 5.05 -32.52
CA ASP A 623 22.90 5.87 -33.48
C ASP A 623 23.98 5.05 -34.19
N ARG A 624 24.32 5.47 -35.41
CA ARG A 624 25.39 4.84 -36.18
C ARG A 624 26.12 5.88 -37.02
N GLN A 625 27.44 5.79 -37.04
CA GLN A 625 28.26 6.62 -37.91
C GLN A 625 28.27 6.07 -39.34
N PHE A 626 28.29 6.97 -40.32
CA PHE A 626 28.39 6.62 -41.74
C PHE A 626 29.22 7.65 -42.51
N ALA A 627 29.78 7.26 -43.65
CA ALA A 627 30.52 8.19 -44.50
C ALA A 627 29.56 9.14 -45.23
N TYR A 628 29.62 10.44 -44.95
CA TYR A 628 28.70 11.42 -45.53
C TYR A 628 28.72 11.48 -47.08
N GLN A 629 29.82 11.06 -47.71
CA GLN A 629 29.95 10.99 -49.16
C GLN A 629 29.84 9.55 -49.66
N GLY A 630 28.71 9.22 -50.31
CA GLY A 630 28.55 8.00 -51.09
C GLY A 630 28.38 6.72 -50.25
N ALA A 631 28.11 6.82 -48.95
CA ALA A 631 27.86 5.64 -48.13
C ALA A 631 26.59 4.89 -48.56
N GLU A 632 26.68 3.57 -48.46
CA GLU A 632 25.54 2.68 -48.49
C GLU A 632 25.15 2.35 -47.05
N ILE A 633 23.91 2.65 -46.67
CA ILE A 633 23.38 2.43 -45.33
C ILE A 633 22.18 1.49 -45.40
N GLU A 634 21.99 0.73 -44.33
CA GLU A 634 20.84 -0.15 -44.13
C GLU A 634 19.81 0.56 -43.23
N VAL A 635 18.55 0.62 -43.67
CA VAL A 635 17.44 1.23 -42.94
C VAL A 635 16.35 0.18 -42.69
N GLY A 636 15.68 0.24 -41.54
CA GLY A 636 14.70 -0.79 -41.13
C GLY A 636 15.36 -2.13 -40.78
N ALA A 637 16.44 -2.10 -40.00
CA ALA A 637 17.23 -3.29 -39.68
C ALA A 637 16.72 -4.12 -38.49
N ILE A 638 15.84 -3.54 -37.65
CA ILE A 638 15.27 -4.22 -36.47
C ILE A 638 14.03 -5.00 -36.90
N GLU A 639 13.95 -6.27 -36.53
CA GLU A 639 12.78 -7.13 -36.79
C GLU A 639 12.25 -7.71 -35.49
N THR A 640 10.98 -8.08 -35.48
CA THR A 640 10.36 -8.82 -34.37
C THR A 640 10.54 -10.32 -34.57
N LEU A 641 10.66 -11.08 -33.47
CA LEU A 641 10.82 -12.52 -33.47
C LEU A 641 9.72 -13.15 -32.62
N GLY A 642 9.13 -14.24 -33.11
CA GLY A 642 8.03 -14.93 -32.42
C GLY A 642 6.67 -14.24 -32.54
N THR A 643 6.54 -13.28 -33.46
CA THR A 643 5.27 -12.65 -33.85
C THR A 643 4.62 -13.43 -35.00
N ASP A 644 3.29 -13.48 -35.02
CA ASP A 644 2.51 -14.13 -36.09
C ASP A 644 2.49 -13.29 -37.36
N SER A 645 2.54 -11.97 -37.22
CA SER A 645 2.70 -11.04 -38.34
C SER A 645 3.46 -9.78 -37.94
N GLU A 646 4.34 -9.33 -38.82
CA GLU A 646 5.04 -8.06 -38.69
C GLU A 646 4.79 -7.21 -39.94
N VAL A 647 4.19 -6.05 -39.75
CA VAL A 647 3.97 -5.03 -40.78
C VAL A 647 4.56 -3.71 -40.33
N GLY A 648 4.83 -2.79 -41.24
CA GLY A 648 5.43 -1.55 -40.80
C GLY A 648 5.77 -0.55 -41.88
N TYR A 649 6.38 0.54 -41.41
CA TYR A 649 6.71 1.71 -42.20
C TYR A 649 8.15 2.11 -41.91
N ILE A 650 8.89 2.54 -42.95
CA ILE A 650 10.25 3.08 -42.83
C ILE A 650 10.23 4.49 -43.41
N ALA A 651 10.58 5.48 -42.59
CA ALA A 651 10.76 6.86 -43.01
C ALA A 651 12.22 7.27 -42.86
N VAL A 652 12.80 7.81 -43.93
CA VAL A 652 14.16 8.37 -43.91
C VAL A 652 14.05 9.87 -44.10
N ALA A 653 14.47 10.62 -43.08
CA ALA A 653 14.41 12.08 -43.03
C ALA A 653 15.82 12.67 -42.89
N SER A 654 16.01 13.93 -43.29
CA SER A 654 17.31 14.58 -43.21
C SER A 654 17.17 16.10 -43.14
N ALA A 655 17.83 16.73 -42.18
CA ALA A 655 18.07 18.17 -42.18
C ALA A 655 19.23 18.58 -43.10
N ALA A 656 20.11 17.63 -43.44
CA ALA A 656 21.25 17.87 -44.32
C ALA A 656 20.85 17.89 -45.79
N SER A 657 21.58 18.67 -46.60
CA SER A 657 21.42 18.75 -48.05
C SER A 657 21.96 17.49 -48.74
N VAL A 658 21.24 16.38 -48.60
CA VAL A 658 21.55 15.08 -49.23
C VAL A 658 20.39 14.57 -50.07
N LYS A 659 20.71 13.78 -51.09
CA LYS A 659 19.76 12.98 -51.87
C LYS A 659 19.91 11.51 -51.50
N LEU A 660 18.78 10.82 -51.44
CA LEU A 660 18.70 9.38 -51.20
C LEU A 660 18.42 8.64 -52.50
N LYS A 661 19.22 7.61 -52.76
CA LYS A 661 19.03 6.71 -53.90
C LYS A 661 18.84 5.28 -53.39
N PRO A 662 17.65 4.67 -53.54
CA PRO A 662 17.47 3.26 -53.22
C PRO A 662 18.33 2.40 -54.15
N LEU A 663 18.98 1.37 -53.60
CA LEU A 663 19.81 0.43 -54.36
C LEU A 663 18.96 -0.77 -54.82
N GLU A 664 18.87 -1.80 -53.98
CA GLU A 664 17.96 -2.94 -54.15
C GLU A 664 17.00 -2.97 -52.96
N LEU A 665 15.69 -2.93 -53.26
CA LEU A 665 14.64 -3.06 -52.26
C LEU A 665 14.15 -4.51 -52.23
N PRO A 666 13.96 -5.11 -51.03
CA PRO A 666 13.35 -6.43 -50.91
C PRO A 666 11.94 -6.47 -51.53
N PRO A 667 11.46 -7.62 -52.05
CA PRO A 667 10.11 -7.74 -52.62
C PRO A 667 8.98 -7.44 -51.63
N SER A 668 9.25 -7.56 -50.34
CA SER A 668 8.35 -7.27 -49.21
C SER A 668 8.20 -5.78 -48.91
N LEU A 669 9.05 -4.94 -49.50
CA LEU A 669 9.13 -3.51 -49.23
C LEU A 669 8.63 -2.70 -50.44
N ILE A 670 7.68 -1.80 -50.18
CA ILE A 670 6.99 -0.99 -51.19
C ILE A 670 7.33 0.47 -50.92
N ALA A 671 7.84 1.19 -51.92
CA ALA A 671 8.01 2.64 -51.81
C ALA A 671 6.64 3.33 -51.86
N ILE A 672 6.39 4.26 -50.94
CA ILE A 672 5.12 4.97 -50.78
C ILE A 672 5.35 6.48 -50.79
N ASP A 673 4.31 7.27 -51.05
CA ASP A 673 4.39 8.72 -50.83
C ASP A 673 4.43 9.04 -49.33
N ARG A 674 5.06 10.16 -48.96
CA ARG A 674 5.10 10.64 -47.56
C ARG A 674 3.70 10.81 -46.95
N ALA A 675 2.68 11.12 -47.76
CA ALA A 675 1.31 11.29 -47.30
C ALA A 675 0.61 9.97 -46.94
N GLU A 676 1.17 8.83 -47.34
CA GLU A 676 0.66 7.50 -47.01
C GLU A 676 1.18 6.96 -45.67
N ILE A 677 2.13 7.66 -45.04
CA ILE A 677 2.55 7.37 -43.66
C ILE A 677 1.41 7.77 -42.71
N PRO A 678 0.99 6.89 -41.78
CA PRO A 678 -0.01 7.22 -40.78
C PRO A 678 0.33 8.50 -40.00
N ALA A 679 -0.68 9.36 -39.78
CA ALA A 679 -0.50 10.68 -39.17
C ALA A 679 0.20 10.63 -37.80
N GLY A 680 -0.04 9.58 -37.01
CA GLY A 680 0.62 9.37 -35.72
C GLY A 680 2.14 9.18 -35.81
N TYR A 681 2.62 8.58 -36.90
CA TYR A 681 4.06 8.39 -37.15
C TYR A 681 4.71 9.58 -37.83
N SER A 682 3.98 10.32 -38.67
CA SER A 682 4.52 11.51 -39.34
C SER A 682 4.60 12.74 -38.43
N ALA A 683 3.69 12.87 -37.46
CA ALA A 683 3.63 14.02 -36.55
C ALA A 683 4.94 14.36 -35.80
N PRO A 684 5.70 13.38 -35.27
CA PRO A 684 6.97 13.67 -34.58
C PRO A 684 8.16 13.95 -35.53
N VAL A 685 8.01 13.75 -36.85
CA VAL A 685 9.12 13.94 -37.80
C VAL A 685 9.24 15.41 -38.17
N THR A 686 10.28 16.08 -37.66
CA THR A 686 10.53 17.51 -37.92
C THR A 686 11.28 17.76 -39.22
N ASP A 687 12.12 16.81 -39.64
CA ASP A 687 12.97 16.93 -40.82
C ASP A 687 12.23 16.54 -42.10
N PRO A 688 12.62 17.08 -43.27
CA PRO A 688 12.10 16.64 -44.56
C PRO A 688 12.30 15.13 -44.78
N ILE A 689 11.21 14.41 -45.03
CA ILE A 689 11.23 12.99 -45.41
C ILE A 689 11.72 12.88 -46.86
N LEU A 690 12.87 12.24 -47.04
CA LEU A 690 13.52 12.00 -48.33
C LEU A 690 13.08 10.67 -48.96
N GLY A 691 12.65 9.69 -48.15
CA GLY A 691 12.14 8.40 -48.61
C GLY A 691 11.19 7.77 -47.61
N ALA A 692 10.13 7.13 -48.12
CA ALA A 692 9.12 6.45 -47.33
C ALA A 692 8.83 5.07 -47.93
N TYR A 693 8.74 4.05 -47.08
CA TYR A 693 8.50 2.68 -47.47
C TYR A 693 7.50 2.01 -46.53
N LYS A 694 6.70 1.08 -47.05
CA LYS A 694 5.82 0.19 -46.29
C LYS A 694 6.24 -1.26 -46.53
N TYR A 695 6.26 -2.08 -45.48
CA TYR A 695 6.45 -3.52 -45.60
C TYR A 695 5.31 -4.30 -44.95
N VAL A 696 5.14 -5.53 -45.43
CA VAL A 696 4.07 -6.44 -44.97
C VAL A 696 4.59 -7.74 -44.35
N ARG A 697 5.91 -7.97 -44.41
CA ARG A 697 6.63 -9.10 -43.78
C ARG A 697 8.14 -8.87 -43.84
N THR A 698 8.88 -9.67 -43.08
CA THR A 698 10.34 -9.79 -43.19
C THR A 698 10.75 -10.62 -44.42
N PRO A 699 11.97 -10.43 -44.97
CA PRO A 699 12.95 -9.38 -44.64
C PRO A 699 12.52 -8.02 -45.22
N HIS A 700 12.70 -6.93 -44.47
CA HIS A 700 12.27 -5.58 -44.90
C HIS A 700 13.36 -4.51 -44.86
N THR A 701 14.60 -4.88 -44.52
CA THR A 701 15.75 -3.97 -44.51
C THR A 701 16.04 -3.43 -45.90
N ALA A 702 16.04 -2.10 -46.04
CA ALA A 702 16.32 -1.41 -47.29
C ALA A 702 17.78 -0.95 -47.33
N ARG A 703 18.43 -1.12 -48.49
CA ARG A 703 19.77 -0.55 -48.75
C ARG A 703 19.65 0.72 -49.56
N VAL A 704 20.18 1.81 -49.03
CA VAL A 704 20.09 3.13 -49.66
C VAL A 704 21.46 3.79 -49.73
N ARG A 705 21.72 4.51 -50.82
CA ARG A 705 22.93 5.30 -50.99
C ARG A 705 22.64 6.77 -50.69
N VAL A 706 23.49 7.38 -49.87
CA VAL A 706 23.41 8.80 -49.48
C VAL A 706 24.47 9.60 -50.23
N GLU A 707 24.05 10.66 -50.92
CA GLU A 707 24.94 11.54 -51.69
C GLU A 707 24.62 13.02 -51.36
N PRO A 708 25.60 13.87 -51.03
CA PRO A 708 25.34 15.30 -50.80
C PRO A 708 25.01 16.05 -52.10
N TYR A 709 24.24 17.14 -52.00
CA TYR A 709 24.05 18.08 -53.11
C TYR A 709 25.34 18.89 -53.38
N GLU A 710 25.55 19.30 -54.64
CA GLU A 710 26.67 20.17 -55.02
C GLU A 710 26.43 21.62 -54.55
N THR A 711 27.33 22.16 -53.74
CA THR A 711 27.29 23.55 -53.26
C THR A 711 28.05 24.47 -54.21
N GLN A 712 27.48 25.62 -54.60
CA GLN A 712 28.19 26.63 -55.41
C GLN A 712 29.19 27.47 -54.57
N PRO A 713 30.34 27.87 -55.13
CA PRO A 713 31.30 28.73 -54.44
C PRO A 713 30.80 30.19 -54.34
N LEU A 714 31.08 30.86 -53.22
CA LEU A 714 30.74 32.28 -53.00
C LEU A 714 31.63 33.22 -53.84
N LEU A 715 31.07 34.35 -54.30
CA LEU A 715 31.83 35.42 -54.98
C LEU A 715 32.74 36.15 -53.99
N GLU A 716 34.04 36.17 -54.26
CA GLU A 716 35.05 36.73 -53.35
C GLU A 716 35.31 38.24 -53.53
N GLN A 717 35.08 38.76 -54.74
CA GLN A 717 35.33 40.16 -55.09
C GLN A 717 34.42 40.58 -56.25
N VAL A 718 33.84 41.79 -56.19
CA VAL A 718 32.92 42.33 -57.21
C VAL A 718 33.22 43.82 -57.44
N ALA A 719 33.23 44.25 -58.70
CA ALA A 719 33.30 45.67 -59.04
C ALA A 719 31.88 46.24 -59.21
N ASP A 720 31.31 46.81 -58.15
CA ASP A 720 29.92 47.29 -58.12
C ASP A 720 29.62 48.31 -59.23
N CYS A 721 30.56 49.24 -59.46
CA CYS A 721 30.46 50.23 -60.53
C CYS A 721 31.85 50.55 -61.10
N ALA A 722 31.93 50.68 -62.43
CA ALA A 722 33.10 51.13 -63.16
C ALA A 722 32.76 52.39 -63.97
N THR A 723 33.45 53.50 -63.71
CA THR A 723 33.30 54.76 -64.45
C THR A 723 34.58 55.11 -65.18
N LEU A 724 34.55 55.10 -66.50
CA LEU A 724 35.70 55.38 -67.37
C LEU A 724 35.51 56.72 -68.08
N ARG A 725 36.58 57.51 -68.17
CA ARG A 725 36.64 58.75 -68.95
C ARG A 725 37.84 58.71 -69.87
N ALA A 726 37.60 58.69 -71.17
CA ALA A 726 38.61 58.66 -72.21
C ALA A 726 38.67 60.01 -72.92
N THR A 727 39.85 60.61 -73.02
CA THR A 727 40.07 61.89 -73.71
C THR A 727 41.06 61.68 -74.85
N LEU A 728 40.67 62.03 -76.07
CA LEU A 728 41.50 61.89 -77.25
C LEU A 728 42.18 63.22 -77.62
N SER A 729 43.49 63.20 -77.85
CA SER A 729 44.28 64.33 -78.33
C SER A 729 44.32 64.40 -79.86
N ARG A 730 44.67 65.57 -80.42
CA ARG A 730 44.84 65.73 -81.89
C ARG A 730 45.97 64.87 -82.45
N ASP A 731 47.00 64.62 -81.64
CA ASP A 731 48.15 63.80 -82.03
C ASP A 731 47.88 62.29 -81.98
N GLY A 732 46.66 61.90 -81.60
CA GLY A 732 46.23 60.51 -81.56
C GLY A 732 46.52 59.84 -80.22
N GLU A 733 46.71 60.57 -79.13
CA GLU A 733 46.86 59.96 -77.80
C GLU A 733 45.50 59.87 -77.12
N LEU A 734 45.12 58.67 -76.69
CA LEU A 734 43.87 58.41 -75.99
C LEU A 734 44.18 58.08 -74.53
N VAL A 735 43.92 59.02 -73.64
CA VAL A 735 44.14 58.85 -72.20
C VAL A 735 42.83 58.48 -71.54
N THR A 736 42.78 57.34 -70.85
CA THR A 736 41.60 56.85 -70.15
C THR A 736 41.83 56.73 -68.66
N THR A 737 40.96 57.36 -67.87
CA THR A 737 40.90 57.21 -66.42
C THR A 737 39.70 56.35 -66.05
N ALA A 738 39.95 55.18 -65.47
CA ALA A 738 38.96 54.20 -65.04
C ALA A 738 38.85 54.19 -63.51
N ARG A 739 37.66 54.45 -62.98
CA ARG A 739 37.35 54.39 -61.53
C ARG A 739 36.48 53.19 -61.23
N TYR A 740 36.95 52.33 -60.34
CA TYR A 740 36.27 51.11 -59.90
C TYR A 740 35.84 51.22 -58.44
N TYR A 741 34.62 50.82 -58.14
CA TYR A 741 34.09 50.64 -56.78
C TYR A 741 34.09 49.14 -56.47
N VAL A 742 35.14 48.66 -55.78
CA VAL A 742 35.41 47.24 -55.56
C VAL A 742 34.95 46.82 -54.17
N LYS A 743 34.00 45.90 -54.08
CA LYS A 743 33.62 45.20 -52.86
C LYS A 743 34.47 43.94 -52.74
N ASN A 744 35.19 43.78 -51.63
CA ASN A 744 36.22 42.76 -51.48
C ASN A 744 36.01 41.95 -50.19
N ALA A 745 35.67 40.67 -50.32
CA ALA A 745 35.41 39.80 -49.18
C ALA A 745 36.69 39.08 -48.69
N SER A 746 37.56 38.64 -49.59
CA SER A 746 38.74 37.82 -49.22
C SER A 746 40.02 38.01 -50.05
N ARG A 747 40.01 38.71 -51.19
CA ARG A 747 41.19 38.80 -52.09
C ARG A 747 42.20 39.87 -51.68
N GLN A 748 43.47 39.64 -51.99
CA GLN A 748 44.57 40.58 -51.68
C GLN A 748 44.81 41.62 -52.81
N PHE A 749 44.46 41.26 -54.05
CA PHE A 749 44.66 42.10 -55.22
C PHE A 749 43.33 42.31 -55.97
N PHE A 750 43.19 43.46 -56.62
CA PHE A 750 42.19 43.74 -57.64
C PHE A 750 42.91 43.68 -58.99
N VAL A 751 42.48 42.72 -59.82
CA VAL A 751 43.18 42.38 -61.06
C VAL A 751 42.53 43.09 -62.24
N VAL A 752 43.32 43.90 -62.94
CA VAL A 752 42.89 44.68 -64.11
C VAL A 752 43.76 44.33 -65.31
N GLN A 753 43.15 43.84 -66.38
CA GLN A 753 43.85 43.61 -67.64
C GLN A 753 43.62 44.79 -68.58
N LEU A 754 44.67 45.54 -68.90
CA LEU A 754 44.59 46.67 -69.82
C LEU A 754 44.42 46.22 -71.28
N PRO A 755 43.86 47.08 -72.15
CA PRO A 755 43.82 46.82 -73.58
C PRO A 755 45.21 46.65 -74.21
N GLU A 756 45.28 45.85 -75.27
CA GLU A 756 46.52 45.57 -76.00
C GLU A 756 47.12 46.88 -76.57
N GLY A 757 48.37 47.18 -76.24
CA GLY A 757 49.06 48.42 -76.64
C GLY A 757 48.84 49.62 -75.71
N ALA A 758 48.01 49.49 -74.66
CA ALA A 758 47.87 50.49 -73.61
C ALA A 758 49.05 50.44 -72.63
N ARG A 759 49.49 51.61 -72.15
CA ARG A 759 50.49 51.71 -71.07
C ARG A 759 49.87 52.32 -69.82
N PRO A 760 50.04 51.72 -68.63
CA PRO A 760 49.59 52.32 -67.38
C PRO A 760 50.37 53.61 -67.13
N TRP A 761 49.68 54.64 -66.67
CA TRP A 761 50.29 55.94 -66.35
C TRP A 761 50.27 56.21 -64.85
N ALA A 762 49.12 56.00 -64.20
CA ALA A 762 48.99 56.17 -62.74
C ALA A 762 47.91 55.24 -62.20
N ILE A 763 48.14 54.70 -61.00
CA ILE A 763 47.17 53.90 -60.25
C ILE A 763 47.03 54.51 -58.88
N ARG A 764 45.80 54.81 -58.48
CA ARG A 764 45.47 55.50 -57.24
C ARG A 764 44.40 54.76 -56.47
N ALA A 765 44.60 54.63 -55.16
CA ALA A 765 43.52 54.33 -54.24
C ALA A 765 42.88 55.64 -53.78
N LEU A 766 41.56 55.72 -53.84
CA LEU A 766 40.81 56.89 -53.39
C LEU A 766 40.17 56.60 -52.02
N ASP A 767 40.43 57.45 -51.06
CA ASP A 767 39.83 57.43 -49.74
C ASP A 767 38.39 57.98 -49.77
N ALA A 768 37.64 57.75 -48.67
CA ALA A 768 36.24 58.13 -48.57
C ALA A 768 36.03 59.65 -48.76
N ASP A 769 36.98 60.44 -48.27
CA ASP A 769 36.99 61.91 -48.23
C ASP A 769 37.55 62.58 -49.50
N GLY A 770 37.89 61.78 -50.52
CA GLY A 770 38.34 62.27 -51.83
C GLY A 770 39.85 62.53 -51.95
N GLY A 771 40.65 62.12 -50.95
CA GLY A 771 42.09 61.98 -51.12
C GLY A 771 42.43 60.92 -52.18
N ALA A 772 43.64 61.03 -52.73
CA ALA A 772 44.16 60.08 -53.69
C ALA A 772 45.60 59.74 -53.32
N GLN A 773 45.86 58.45 -53.08
CA GLN A 773 47.19 57.93 -52.83
C GLN A 773 47.66 57.11 -54.02
N ASP A 774 48.85 57.40 -54.56
CA ASP A 774 49.46 56.58 -55.61
C ASP A 774 49.81 55.19 -55.04
N VAL A 775 49.43 54.15 -55.78
CA VAL A 775 49.62 52.74 -55.41
C VAL A 775 50.52 52.07 -56.44
N LEU A 776 51.55 51.37 -55.97
CA LEU A 776 52.38 50.53 -56.82
C LEU A 776 51.63 49.24 -57.16
N SER A 777 51.35 49.01 -58.44
CA SER A 777 50.87 47.72 -58.93
C SER A 777 52.03 46.80 -59.30
N GLN A 778 51.81 45.49 -59.20
CA GLN A 778 52.68 44.51 -59.82
C GLN A 778 52.11 44.15 -61.20
N GLU A 779 52.97 43.92 -62.19
CA GLU A 779 52.57 43.43 -63.50
C GLU A 779 52.95 41.96 -63.63
N SER A 780 51.96 41.11 -63.89
CA SER A 780 52.16 39.66 -64.05
C SER A 780 51.30 39.18 -65.23
N GLU A 781 51.89 38.48 -66.19
CA GLU A 781 51.20 37.91 -67.37
C GLU A 781 50.34 38.93 -68.15
N GLY A 782 50.77 40.19 -68.22
CA GLY A 782 50.03 41.27 -68.89
C GLY A 782 48.80 41.78 -68.13
N GLN A 783 48.71 41.51 -66.82
CA GLN A 783 47.67 41.98 -65.91
C GLN A 783 48.27 42.85 -64.81
N LEU A 784 47.53 43.89 -64.41
CA LEU A 784 47.87 44.75 -63.28
C LEU A 784 47.25 44.18 -62.01
N LEU A 785 48.11 43.83 -61.05
CA LEU A 785 47.74 43.41 -59.70
C LEU A 785 47.79 44.63 -58.79
N ILE A 786 46.61 45.17 -58.45
CA ILE A 786 46.48 46.36 -57.61
C ILE A 786 46.19 45.91 -56.18
N PRO A 787 47.07 46.15 -55.19
CA PRO A 787 46.82 45.72 -53.82
C PRO A 787 45.58 46.43 -53.25
N VAL A 788 44.62 45.64 -52.77
CA VAL A 788 43.40 46.14 -52.12
C VAL A 788 43.33 45.65 -50.69
N ARG A 789 42.86 46.51 -49.79
CA ARG A 789 42.70 46.14 -48.38
C ARG A 789 41.45 45.27 -48.21
N ARG A 790 41.39 44.52 -47.11
CA ARG A 790 40.16 43.87 -46.68
C ARG A 790 39.44 44.78 -45.68
N PRO A 791 38.34 45.44 -46.05
CA PRO A 791 37.57 46.27 -45.11
C PRO A 791 36.92 45.38 -44.04
N ARG A 792 36.62 45.95 -42.86
CA ARG A 792 35.88 45.23 -41.79
C ARG A 792 34.47 44.85 -42.23
N ASP A 793 33.85 45.70 -43.07
CA ASP A 793 32.60 45.40 -43.77
C ASP A 793 32.89 45.12 -45.26
N PRO A 794 32.73 43.87 -45.74
CA PRO A 794 32.90 43.50 -47.15
C PRO A 794 32.01 44.27 -48.13
N SER A 795 30.92 44.86 -47.64
CA SER A 795 29.97 45.63 -48.45
C SER A 795 30.46 47.06 -48.73
N GLN A 796 31.44 47.55 -47.97
CA GLN A 796 32.02 48.88 -48.15
C GLN A 796 32.96 48.91 -49.37
N PRO A 797 32.66 49.68 -50.43
CA PRO A 797 33.45 49.65 -51.65
C PRO A 797 34.77 50.41 -51.50
N ILE A 798 35.85 49.78 -51.96
CA ILE A 798 37.18 50.38 -52.15
C ILE A 798 37.20 51.06 -53.52
N ARG A 799 37.69 52.31 -53.57
CA ARG A 799 37.75 53.06 -54.82
C ARG A 799 39.16 52.96 -55.41
N VAL A 800 39.27 52.42 -56.62
CA VAL A 800 40.53 52.29 -57.35
C VAL A 800 40.44 53.06 -58.66
N GLU A 801 41.37 53.98 -58.89
CA GLU A 801 41.50 54.73 -60.12
C GLU A 801 42.72 54.26 -60.91
N VAL A 802 42.51 53.85 -62.17
CA VAL A 802 43.56 53.41 -63.09
C VAL A 802 43.56 54.35 -64.29
N THR A 803 44.64 55.10 -64.47
CA THR A 803 44.85 55.94 -65.65
C THR A 803 45.84 55.26 -66.57
N TYR A 804 45.47 55.09 -67.83
CA TYR A 804 46.30 54.48 -68.86
C TYR A 804 46.19 55.25 -70.17
N ALA A 805 47.22 55.14 -71.01
CA ALA A 805 47.29 55.82 -72.29
C ALA A 805 47.44 54.80 -73.43
N GLU A 806 46.69 55.02 -74.49
CA GLU A 806 46.73 54.28 -75.74
C GLU A 806 47.15 55.21 -76.88
N ARG A 807 47.92 54.71 -77.85
CA ARG A 807 48.27 55.47 -79.05
C ARG A 807 47.32 55.10 -80.19
N ALA A 808 46.34 55.96 -80.41
CA ALA A 808 45.49 55.97 -81.59
C ALA A 808 46.17 56.61 -82.81
N SER A 809 45.50 56.56 -83.97
CA SER A 809 45.98 57.20 -85.21
C SER A 809 45.84 58.73 -85.14
N ARG A 810 46.80 59.48 -85.71
CA ARG A 810 46.77 60.96 -85.75
C ARG A 810 45.54 61.47 -86.51
N LEU A 811 44.86 62.46 -85.96
CA LEU A 811 43.66 63.05 -86.57
C LEU A 811 44.05 64.12 -87.59
N GLY A 812 43.76 63.88 -88.89
CA GLY A 812 43.97 64.84 -89.97
C GLY A 812 42.67 65.29 -90.64
N TRP A 813 42.59 66.51 -91.17
CA TRP A 813 41.35 67.09 -91.72
C TRP A 813 40.73 66.33 -92.89
N TRP A 814 41.55 65.61 -93.67
CA TRP A 814 41.10 64.78 -94.81
C TRP A 814 41.14 63.27 -94.50
N SER A 815 41.93 62.85 -93.50
CA SER A 815 42.20 61.44 -93.20
C SER A 815 41.39 60.88 -92.02
N SER A 816 40.76 61.73 -91.21
CA SER A 816 40.01 61.31 -90.02
C SER A 816 38.60 60.78 -90.31
N GLY A 817 37.99 61.14 -91.45
CA GLY A 817 36.58 60.79 -91.71
C GLY A 817 36.28 59.36 -92.16
N LEU A 818 37.28 58.56 -92.57
CA LEU A 818 37.07 57.26 -93.23
C LEU A 818 37.55 56.02 -92.45
N ARG A 819 38.37 56.17 -91.40
CA ARG A 819 38.79 55.05 -90.53
C ARG A 819 38.18 55.21 -89.14
N GLY A 820 37.32 54.28 -88.73
CA GLY A 820 36.77 54.26 -87.38
C GLY A 820 37.85 53.95 -86.33
N LEU A 821 37.83 54.69 -85.22
CA LEU A 821 38.67 54.42 -84.05
C LEU A 821 38.04 53.29 -83.23
N VAL A 822 38.77 52.21 -82.98
CA VAL A 822 38.34 51.17 -82.05
C VAL A 822 38.94 51.47 -80.69
N VAL A 823 38.10 51.67 -79.69
CA VAL A 823 38.52 51.83 -78.29
C VAL A 823 38.06 50.61 -77.51
N ARG A 824 38.93 50.07 -76.66
CA ARG A 824 38.66 48.87 -75.85
C ARG A 824 38.66 49.24 -74.36
N LEU A 825 37.78 48.62 -73.57
CA LEU A 825 37.79 48.77 -72.12
C LEU A 825 38.75 47.76 -71.47
N PRO A 826 39.26 48.05 -70.25
CA PRO A 826 39.99 47.08 -69.45
C PRO A 826 39.09 45.91 -69.04
N ARG A 827 39.66 44.71 -68.90
CA ARG A 827 38.94 43.52 -68.40
C ARG A 827 39.19 43.30 -66.91
N LEU A 828 38.20 42.73 -66.24
CA LEU A 828 38.27 42.37 -64.81
C LEU A 828 38.08 40.84 -64.68
N PRO A 829 39.15 40.03 -64.82
CA PRO A 829 39.03 38.58 -64.87
C PRO A 829 38.47 37.98 -63.57
N GLU A 830 38.75 38.60 -62.42
CA GLU A 830 38.46 38.04 -61.09
C GLU A 830 37.39 38.82 -60.31
N ALA A 831 36.90 39.92 -60.87
CA ALA A 831 35.93 40.81 -60.22
C ALA A 831 34.89 41.28 -61.24
N PRO A 832 33.77 40.53 -61.42
CA PRO A 832 32.73 40.92 -62.37
C PRO A 832 32.24 42.33 -62.04
N ALA A 833 32.08 43.16 -63.07
CA ALA A 833 31.51 44.51 -62.91
C ALA A 833 29.98 44.48 -63.01
N THR A 834 29.25 45.12 -62.09
CA THR A 834 27.78 45.16 -62.17
C THR A 834 27.28 46.25 -63.12
N LEU A 835 27.94 47.43 -63.11
CA LEU A 835 27.57 48.59 -63.92
C LEU A 835 28.81 49.25 -64.54
N VAL A 836 28.75 49.58 -65.85
CA VAL A 836 29.84 50.28 -66.54
C VAL A 836 29.33 51.55 -67.21
N ASN A 837 29.92 52.68 -66.85
CA ASN A 837 29.71 54.00 -67.45
C ASN A 837 30.99 54.46 -68.13
N TRP A 838 30.93 54.84 -69.39
CA TRP A 838 32.09 55.27 -70.15
C TRP A 838 31.82 56.56 -70.92
N THR A 839 32.63 57.58 -70.69
CA THR A 839 32.55 58.88 -71.40
C THR A 839 33.77 59.03 -72.29
N LEU A 840 33.57 59.30 -73.59
CA LEU A 840 34.64 59.61 -74.55
C LEU A 840 34.55 61.08 -74.97
N THR A 841 35.66 61.80 -74.87
CA THR A 841 35.77 63.22 -75.23
C THR A 841 36.73 63.41 -76.40
N ALA A 842 36.27 64.08 -77.46
CA ALA A 842 37.05 64.39 -78.65
C ALA A 842 37.76 65.76 -78.54
N PRO A 843 38.88 65.96 -79.26
CA PRO A 843 39.59 67.24 -79.24
C PRO A 843 38.81 68.33 -79.98
N ALA A 844 39.06 69.60 -79.65
CA ALA A 844 38.35 70.73 -80.26
C ALA A 844 38.47 70.74 -81.80
N GLY A 845 37.33 70.86 -82.50
CA GLY A 845 37.25 70.82 -83.97
C GLY A 845 36.80 69.46 -84.54
N PHE A 846 36.55 68.47 -83.68
CA PHE A 846 36.10 67.13 -84.04
C PHE A 846 34.88 66.70 -83.22
N ALA A 847 33.97 65.98 -83.89
CA ALA A 847 32.75 65.40 -83.33
C ALA A 847 32.83 63.88 -83.30
N ILE A 848 32.12 63.30 -82.33
CA ILE A 848 32.00 61.84 -82.18
C ILE A 848 30.75 61.36 -82.93
N GLY A 849 30.95 60.58 -83.98
CA GLY A 849 29.88 59.97 -84.78
C GLY A 849 29.35 58.66 -84.19
N ARG A 850 28.32 58.10 -84.83
CA ARG A 850 27.67 56.85 -84.39
C ARG A 850 28.69 55.71 -84.29
N GLY A 851 28.80 55.14 -83.11
CA GLY A 851 29.67 53.99 -82.85
C GLY A 851 28.92 52.67 -82.98
N SER A 852 29.63 51.61 -83.38
CA SER A 852 29.15 50.23 -83.35
C SER A 852 30.04 49.42 -82.41
N GLY A 853 29.46 48.65 -81.51
CA GLY A 853 30.23 47.81 -80.59
C GLY A 853 29.40 47.29 -79.43
N ASP A 854 30.08 46.80 -78.41
CA ASP A 854 29.48 46.11 -77.28
C ASP A 854 28.81 47.04 -76.27
N LEU A 855 28.85 48.36 -76.42
CA LEU A 855 28.26 49.31 -75.46
C LEU A 855 27.11 50.09 -76.07
N THR A 856 26.02 50.23 -75.31
CA THR A 856 24.88 51.08 -75.66
C THR A 856 25.21 52.55 -75.38
N ALA A 857 24.99 53.43 -76.35
CA ALA A 857 25.17 54.87 -76.16
C ALA A 857 24.08 55.43 -75.22
N ALA A 858 24.48 56.16 -74.18
CA ALA A 858 23.58 56.79 -73.23
C ALA A 858 23.23 58.20 -73.70
N GLY A 859 22.00 58.37 -74.17
CA GLY A 859 21.51 59.62 -74.77
C GLY A 859 21.67 59.62 -76.28
N GLU A 860 20.69 60.23 -76.96
CA GLU A 860 20.68 60.36 -78.41
C GLU A 860 21.92 61.14 -78.88
N VAL A 861 22.92 60.43 -79.41
CA VAL A 861 23.95 61.02 -80.28
C VAL A 861 23.24 61.44 -81.56
N TRP A 862 22.55 62.59 -81.49
CA TRP A 862 21.86 63.20 -82.61
C TRP A 862 22.91 63.62 -83.64
N LEU A 863 22.97 62.88 -84.74
CA LEU A 863 22.95 63.55 -86.03
C LEU A 863 21.57 64.21 -86.13
N SER A 864 21.50 65.51 -85.86
CA SER A 864 20.34 66.36 -86.16
C SER A 864 20.13 66.46 -87.68
N GLY A 865 19.87 65.33 -88.33
CA GLY A 865 19.70 65.22 -89.78
C GLY A 865 18.25 65.31 -90.25
N VAL A 866 17.26 65.12 -89.37
CA VAL A 866 15.83 65.13 -89.79
C VAL A 866 14.93 65.99 -88.88
N GLY A 867 15.21 66.14 -87.57
CA GLY A 867 14.45 67.04 -86.69
C GLY A 867 14.88 68.53 -86.73
N GLY A 868 16.14 68.79 -87.09
CA GLY A 868 16.69 70.14 -87.23
C GLY A 868 16.19 70.88 -88.47
N VAL A 869 15.88 70.15 -89.56
CA VAL A 869 15.33 70.75 -90.79
C VAL A 869 13.95 71.33 -90.52
N TRP A 870 13.12 70.69 -89.67
CA TRP A 870 11.75 71.13 -89.38
C TRP A 870 11.69 72.32 -88.40
N THR A 871 12.60 72.39 -87.45
CA THR A 871 12.72 73.53 -86.51
C THR A 871 13.44 74.73 -87.14
N LEU A 872 14.42 74.50 -88.01
CA LEU A 872 14.99 75.52 -88.89
C LEU A 872 13.93 76.01 -89.89
N TRP A 873 13.11 75.12 -90.48
CA TRP A 873 11.96 75.51 -91.32
C TRP A 873 10.93 76.34 -90.54
N ARG A 874 10.57 75.96 -89.32
CA ARG A 874 9.64 76.72 -88.47
C ARG A 874 10.17 78.10 -88.11
N ARG A 875 11.47 78.21 -87.78
CA ARG A 875 12.12 79.49 -87.48
C ARG A 875 12.32 80.34 -88.73
N LEU A 876 12.58 79.72 -89.88
CA LEU A 876 12.66 80.39 -91.19
C LEU A 876 11.29 80.85 -91.69
N ALA A 877 10.24 80.04 -91.51
CA ALA A 877 8.85 80.38 -91.84
C ALA A 877 8.30 81.49 -90.94
N ALA A 878 8.69 81.52 -89.65
CA ALA A 878 8.41 82.63 -88.75
C ALA A 878 9.20 83.90 -89.13
N ALA A 879 10.45 83.77 -89.59
CA ALA A 879 11.28 84.89 -90.04
C ALA A 879 10.88 85.47 -91.42
N THR A 880 10.04 84.77 -92.19
CA THR A 880 9.45 85.30 -93.44
C THR A 880 8.11 86.01 -93.22
N ALA A 881 7.52 85.93 -92.02
CA ALA A 881 6.26 86.60 -91.70
C ALA A 881 6.46 88.06 -91.23
N ASP A 882 7.59 88.37 -90.61
CA ASP A 882 7.97 89.73 -90.21
C ASP A 882 9.31 90.09 -90.86
N GLY A 883 9.27 90.72 -92.03
CA GLY A 883 10.48 91.07 -92.77
C GLY A 883 11.45 91.87 -91.91
N TRP A 884 12.72 91.43 -91.84
CA TRP A 884 13.94 92.24 -91.61
C TRP A 884 15.24 91.38 -91.62
N GLY A 885 16.28 91.87 -92.32
CA GLY A 885 17.68 91.98 -91.86
C GLY A 885 18.61 90.75 -91.73
N ARG A 886 19.59 90.61 -92.65
CA ARG A 886 20.70 89.63 -92.71
C ARG A 886 21.62 89.45 -91.47
N LYS A 887 21.46 90.19 -90.36
CA LYS A 887 22.46 90.23 -89.27
C LYS A 887 22.26 89.26 -88.10
N THR A 888 21.14 88.54 -87.99
CA THR A 888 20.90 87.54 -86.92
C THR A 888 21.23 86.10 -87.33
N TRP A 889 21.51 85.86 -88.62
CA TRP A 889 21.80 84.54 -89.16
C TRP A 889 23.13 83.96 -88.62
N GLY A 890 24.18 84.77 -88.56
CA GLY A 890 25.52 84.32 -88.15
C GLY A 890 25.71 84.07 -86.64
N ALA A 891 24.80 84.54 -85.80
CA ALA A 891 24.82 84.29 -84.35
C ALA A 891 24.01 83.03 -84.00
N ALA A 892 22.80 82.88 -84.56
CA ALA A 892 21.98 81.68 -84.39
C ALA A 892 22.60 80.42 -85.04
N LEU A 893 23.31 80.56 -86.17
CA LEU A 893 24.08 79.46 -86.78
C LEU A 893 25.35 79.08 -85.99
N ARG A 894 25.96 80.01 -85.23
CA ARG A 894 27.15 79.68 -84.41
C ARG A 894 26.81 79.01 -83.08
N GLU A 895 25.63 79.32 -82.52
CA GLU A 895 25.19 78.77 -81.23
C GLU A 895 24.47 77.41 -81.36
N HIS A 896 23.85 77.13 -82.51
CA HIS A 896 23.15 75.87 -82.78
C HIS A 896 24.06 74.73 -83.32
N TRP A 897 25.27 75.06 -83.80
CA TRP A 897 26.20 74.11 -84.43
C TRP A 897 27.42 73.79 -83.56
N ARG A 898 27.20 73.47 -82.29
CA ARG A 898 28.17 72.74 -81.46
C ARG A 898 27.81 71.25 -81.51
N GLY A 899 28.50 70.48 -82.33
CA GLY A 899 28.50 69.02 -82.21
C GLY A 899 28.91 68.60 -80.79
N THR A 900 28.34 67.52 -80.27
CA THR A 900 28.70 67.00 -78.95
C THR A 900 30.16 66.57 -78.95
N ARG A 901 30.98 67.30 -78.17
CA ARG A 901 32.40 66.96 -77.95
C ARG A 901 32.58 65.77 -77.02
N GLU A 902 31.55 65.46 -76.24
CA GLU A 902 31.48 64.29 -75.35
C GLU A 902 30.41 63.32 -75.85
N ALA A 903 30.74 62.04 -75.89
CA ALA A 903 29.80 60.93 -76.07
C ALA A 903 29.81 60.07 -74.80
N ARG A 904 28.63 59.78 -74.25
CA ARG A 904 28.48 58.87 -73.10
C ARG A 904 27.91 57.54 -73.56
N PHE A 905 28.47 56.47 -73.02
CA PHE A 905 28.07 55.08 -73.24
C PHE A 905 27.80 54.46 -71.87
N THR A 906 26.64 53.83 -71.70
CA THR A 906 26.26 53.16 -70.45
C THR A 906 25.76 51.77 -70.80
N ARG A 907 26.24 50.74 -70.11
CA ARG A 907 25.72 49.38 -70.23
C ARG A 907 25.72 48.68 -68.87
N THR A 908 24.67 47.91 -68.61
CA THR A 908 24.59 46.96 -67.49
C THR A 908 25.18 45.63 -67.97
N VAL A 909 26.45 45.34 -67.66
CA VAL A 909 27.17 44.12 -68.12
C VAL A 909 28.23 43.68 -67.11
N SER A 910 28.32 42.37 -66.91
CA SER A 910 29.47 41.69 -66.28
C SER A 910 30.74 41.75 -67.15
N LEU A 911 31.76 42.51 -66.71
CA LEU A 911 33.10 42.53 -67.34
C LEU A 911 33.93 41.23 -67.13
N SER A 912 33.28 40.11 -66.76
CA SER A 912 33.90 38.81 -66.50
C SER A 912 34.08 37.99 -67.78
N ALA A 913 35.26 37.40 -67.95
CA ALA A 913 35.87 37.03 -69.22
C ALA A 913 35.33 35.77 -69.92
N ALA A 914 35.05 35.91 -71.22
CA ALA A 914 35.48 35.00 -72.29
C ALA A 914 35.38 35.75 -73.64
N GLY A 915 36.51 36.10 -74.26
CA GLY A 915 36.57 36.85 -75.53
C GLY A 915 37.18 38.26 -75.44
N GLY A 916 37.46 38.89 -76.59
CA GLY A 916 37.92 40.29 -76.72
C GLY A 916 37.19 41.21 -75.74
N GLY A 917 37.90 42.00 -74.91
CA GLY A 917 37.25 42.88 -73.92
C GLY A 917 36.31 43.84 -74.66
N PRO A 918 35.20 44.29 -74.04
CA PRO A 918 34.16 45.01 -74.75
C PRO A 918 34.76 46.20 -75.52
N GLY A 919 34.58 46.16 -76.83
CA GLY A 919 35.18 47.09 -77.76
C GLY A 919 34.11 47.96 -78.40
N GLN A 920 34.34 49.27 -78.45
CA GLN A 920 33.49 50.20 -79.18
C GLN A 920 34.26 50.79 -80.35
N ARG A 921 33.74 50.59 -81.56
CA ARG A 921 34.24 51.32 -82.74
C ARG A 921 33.47 52.62 -82.85
N VAL A 922 34.17 53.74 -82.71
CA VAL A 922 33.63 55.09 -82.79
C VAL A 922 34.24 55.80 -84.00
N ARG A 923 33.44 56.53 -84.77
CA ARG A 923 33.96 57.38 -85.86
C ARG A 923 34.21 58.79 -85.33
N ILE A 924 35.35 59.37 -85.66
CA ILE A 924 35.68 60.76 -85.31
C ILE A 924 35.66 61.57 -86.59
N LEU A 925 34.82 62.58 -86.64
CA LEU A 925 34.62 63.39 -87.84
C LEU A 925 35.07 64.83 -87.54
N PRO A 926 35.67 65.55 -88.50
CA PRO A 926 35.79 67.00 -88.37
C PRO A 926 34.42 67.62 -88.15
N ASP A 927 34.29 68.61 -87.26
CA ASP A 927 33.00 69.22 -86.87
C ASP A 927 32.19 69.72 -88.08
N TRP A 928 32.88 70.10 -89.18
CA TRP A 928 32.25 70.59 -90.41
C TRP A 928 31.78 69.46 -91.35
N LEU A 929 32.25 68.21 -91.22
CA LEU A 929 31.90 67.11 -92.14
C LEU A 929 30.53 66.48 -91.84
N GLY A 930 29.86 66.89 -90.76
CA GLY A 930 28.42 66.70 -90.57
C GLY A 930 27.54 67.59 -91.47
N SER A 931 28.14 68.46 -92.32
CA SER A 931 27.44 69.51 -93.08
C SER A 931 27.39 69.35 -94.61
N VAL A 932 27.82 68.23 -95.21
CA VAL A 932 27.93 68.12 -96.69
C VAL A 932 27.32 66.83 -97.26
N TYR A 933 26.00 66.77 -97.36
CA TYR A 933 25.29 65.92 -98.34
C TYR A 933 23.93 66.56 -98.75
N SER A 934 23.74 66.72 -100.07
CA SER A 934 22.48 66.93 -100.83
C SER A 934 21.97 68.33 -101.23
N LEU A 935 22.72 69.42 -100.97
CA LEU A 935 22.37 70.76 -101.50
C LEU A 935 22.45 70.92 -103.03
N TRP A 936 22.99 69.95 -103.78
CA TRP A 936 23.04 70.02 -105.25
C TRP A 936 22.01 69.14 -105.98
N GLY A 937 21.47 68.10 -105.33
CA GLY A 937 20.45 67.21 -105.92
C GLY A 937 19.01 67.68 -105.72
N LEU A 938 18.71 68.38 -104.62
CA LEU A 938 17.35 68.90 -104.33
C LEU A 938 17.01 70.16 -105.14
N GLY A 939 18.00 71.00 -105.44
CA GLY A 939 17.82 72.22 -106.21
C GLY A 939 17.39 72.00 -107.67
N LEU A 940 17.84 70.90 -108.30
CA LEU A 940 17.50 70.55 -109.68
C LEU A 940 16.11 69.90 -109.82
N ALA A 941 15.71 69.08 -108.84
CA ALA A 941 14.42 68.39 -108.85
C ALA A 941 13.23 69.33 -108.54
N VAL A 942 13.40 70.29 -107.62
CA VAL A 942 12.38 71.31 -107.34
C VAL A 942 12.24 72.30 -108.50
N ALA A 943 13.35 72.67 -109.17
CA ALA A 943 13.31 73.53 -110.34
C ALA A 943 12.56 72.91 -111.53
N ALA A 944 12.77 71.61 -111.81
CA ALA A 944 12.05 70.87 -112.85
C ALA A 944 10.56 70.66 -112.53
N GLY A 945 10.21 70.42 -111.26
CA GLY A 945 8.83 70.31 -110.80
C GLY A 945 8.06 71.64 -110.83
N ALA A 946 8.71 72.75 -110.49
CA ALA A 946 8.14 74.10 -110.58
C ALA A 946 7.91 74.55 -112.04
N ALA A 947 8.82 74.21 -112.97
CA ALA A 947 8.66 74.51 -114.40
C ALA A 947 7.47 73.77 -115.04
N LEU A 948 7.23 72.50 -114.65
CA LEU A 948 6.10 71.70 -115.11
C LEU A 948 4.73 72.16 -114.55
N LEU A 949 4.71 72.74 -113.34
CA LEU A 949 3.52 73.36 -112.76
C LEU A 949 3.24 74.75 -113.35
N ALA A 950 4.29 75.53 -113.69
CA ALA A 950 4.18 76.84 -114.33
C ALA A 950 3.73 76.77 -115.80
N ALA A 951 4.08 75.71 -116.53
CA ALA A 951 3.62 75.47 -117.91
C ALA A 951 2.20 74.86 -118.00
N GLY A 952 1.58 74.53 -116.86
CA GLY A 952 0.33 73.76 -116.77
C GLY A 952 -0.92 74.58 -116.43
N GLY A 953 -1.52 75.25 -117.42
CA GLY A 953 -2.86 75.84 -117.31
C GLY A 953 -4.00 74.81 -117.15
N ALA A 954 -4.57 74.77 -115.95
CA ALA A 954 -5.94 74.47 -115.47
C ALA A 954 -6.95 73.45 -116.10
N ARG A 955 -6.75 72.73 -117.22
CA ARG A 955 -7.85 71.88 -117.80
C ARG A 955 -7.58 70.39 -118.08
N ARG A 956 -6.45 69.81 -117.64
CA ARG A 956 -6.20 68.36 -117.78
C ARG A 956 -5.65 67.72 -116.48
N PRO A 957 -6.43 66.89 -115.76
CA PRO A 957 -6.05 66.38 -114.44
C PRO A 957 -4.78 65.49 -114.44
N GLY A 958 -4.42 64.84 -115.56
CA GLY A 958 -3.23 63.98 -115.66
C GLY A 958 -1.87 64.69 -115.57
N ARG A 959 -1.73 65.96 -115.93
CA ARG A 959 -0.43 66.69 -115.88
C ARG A 959 -0.13 67.30 -114.51
N ARG A 960 -1.17 67.69 -113.74
CA ARG A 960 -1.02 68.05 -112.32
C ARG A 960 -0.63 66.82 -111.48
N ALA A 961 -1.19 65.64 -111.79
CA ALA A 961 -0.80 64.38 -111.15
C ALA A 961 0.68 64.02 -111.43
N ALA A 962 1.17 64.21 -112.67
CA ALA A 962 2.58 63.99 -113.01
C ALA A 962 3.56 65.01 -112.38
N GLY A 963 3.19 66.29 -112.28
CA GLY A 963 4.00 67.30 -111.58
C GLY A 963 4.04 67.09 -110.06
N LEU A 964 2.92 66.70 -109.45
CA LEU A 964 2.85 66.29 -108.05
C LEU A 964 3.59 64.97 -107.80
N ALA A 965 3.57 64.02 -108.74
CA ALA A 965 4.33 62.78 -108.67
C ALA A 965 5.85 62.98 -108.79
N LEU A 966 6.32 63.96 -109.58
CA LEU A 966 7.76 64.30 -109.69
C LEU A 966 8.29 65.06 -108.46
N LEU A 967 7.48 65.95 -107.86
CA LEU A 967 7.74 66.50 -106.52
C LEU A 967 7.77 65.39 -105.46
N ALA A 968 6.88 64.40 -105.55
CA ALA A 968 6.83 63.24 -104.67
C ALA A 968 7.97 62.22 -104.90
N LEU A 969 8.47 62.05 -106.13
CA LEU A 969 9.61 61.18 -106.45
C LEU A 969 10.96 61.80 -106.09
N GLY A 970 11.11 63.13 -106.19
CA GLY A 970 12.25 63.85 -105.61
C GLY A 970 12.30 63.73 -104.08
N LEU A 971 11.12 63.60 -103.46
CA LEU A 971 10.93 63.24 -102.05
C LEU A 971 11.12 61.73 -101.75
N ALA A 972 11.18 60.83 -102.75
CA ALA A 972 11.30 59.38 -102.56
C ALA A 972 12.71 58.80 -102.84
N GLN A 973 13.53 59.41 -103.70
CA GLN A 973 14.86 58.89 -104.11
C GLN A 973 16.09 59.58 -103.46
N SER A 974 15.93 60.15 -102.26
CA SER A 974 17.02 60.24 -101.27
C SER A 974 17.43 58.86 -100.70
N SER A 975 16.89 57.79 -101.29
CA SER A 975 17.14 56.37 -101.05
C SER A 975 17.96 55.72 -102.20
N ALA A 976 19.30 55.81 -102.15
CA ALA A 976 20.24 54.81 -102.70
C ALA A 976 21.71 55.22 -102.50
N GLY A 977 22.25 54.98 -101.31
CA GLY A 977 23.69 54.85 -101.08
C GLY A 977 24.05 53.40 -100.78
N VAL A 978 23.59 52.44 -101.61
CA VAL A 978 23.71 50.99 -101.30
C VAL A 978 24.23 50.10 -102.44
N VAL A 979 24.41 50.51 -103.70
CA VAL A 979 24.97 49.56 -104.72
C VAL A 979 26.13 50.11 -105.53
N LEU A 980 27.13 50.66 -104.82
CA LEU A 980 28.51 50.76 -105.30
C LEU A 980 29.38 49.83 -104.46
N LEU A 981 29.09 48.52 -104.56
CA LEU A 981 29.96 47.38 -104.27
C LEU A 981 29.12 46.10 -104.33
N THR A 982 28.82 45.61 -105.53
CA THR A 982 28.78 44.17 -105.90
C THR A 982 28.09 44.00 -107.25
N GLY A 983 28.89 43.65 -108.26
CA GLY A 983 28.42 43.39 -109.62
C GLY A 983 29.59 43.13 -110.57
N ALA A 984 30.40 42.11 -110.27
CA ALA A 984 31.39 41.57 -111.19
C ALA A 984 31.28 40.02 -111.22
N GLY A 985 30.95 39.47 -112.40
CA GLY A 985 31.16 38.07 -112.83
C GLY A 985 30.23 37.00 -112.22
N ALA A 986 29.10 36.60 -112.83
CA ALA A 986 28.94 35.74 -114.02
C ALA A 986 29.24 34.24 -113.77
N ILE A 987 28.25 33.36 -113.97
CA ILE A 987 28.23 32.21 -114.92
C ILE A 987 27.23 31.09 -114.51
N TRP A 988 26.31 30.81 -115.45
CA TRP A 988 25.55 29.57 -115.74
C TRP A 988 24.39 29.04 -114.87
N LEU A 989 23.39 28.53 -115.60
CA LEU A 989 22.06 28.02 -115.23
C LEU A 989 22.04 26.81 -114.29
N ALA A 990 21.15 26.85 -113.28
CA ALA A 990 20.13 25.85 -112.97
C ALA A 990 19.11 26.46 -111.98
#